data_AF-A0A8C1AFW3-F1
#
_entry.id   AF-A0A8C1AFW3-F1
#
_cell.length_a   1.000
_cell.length_b   1.000
_cell.length_c   1.000
_cell.angle_alpha   90.00
_cell.angle_beta   90.00
_cell.angle_gamma   90.00
#
_symmetry.space_group_name_H-M   'P 1'
#
loop_
_entity.id
_entity.type
_entity.pdbx_description
1 polymer ?
#
loop_
_entity_poly.entity_id
_entity_poly.type
_entity_poly.pdbx_seq_one_letter_code
_entity_poly.pdbx_strand_id
1 'polypeptide(L)'
;MAQWNQLQQLETRYLEQLYHLYSDSFPMELRQFLAPWIESQDWAYAANKESHATLVFHNLLGEIDQQYSRFLQENNVLYQHNLRRIKQHLQKQRLLQTATTAQQDGQVAHPTGTVVTEKQQILEHNLQDIRKRVQDMEQKMKMLENLQDDFDFNYKTLKSAGELSQDLNGNSQSQNTMAGLLSAMDFVQKNLTDEELADWKRRQQIACIGGPPNICLDRLETWITSLAESQLQIRQQIKKLEELQQKVSYKGDPIIQHRPALEEKIVDLFRNLMKSAFVAERQPCMPMHPDRPLVIKTGVQFTTKVRLLVKFPELNYQLKIKVCIDKESGDVAAIRGSRKFNILGTNTKVMNMEESNNGSLSAEFKHLTLREQRCGNGGRTNSDASLIVTEELHLITFETEVYHQGLKIDLETHSLPVVVISNICQMPNAWASILWYNMLTNHPKNVNFFTKPPVGTWDQVAEVLSWQFSSTTKRGLTIEQLTTLAEKLLGPCVNYSGCQITWAKFCKENMAGKGFSFWVWLDNIIDLVKKYILALWNEGYIMGFISKERERAILSPKPPGTFLLRFSESSKEGGITFTWVEKDINGKTQIQSVEPYTKQQLNSMSFAEIIMGYKIMDATNILVSPLVYLYPDIPKEEAFGKYCRPEAQPDTEFPDPGLIQPYLKTKFICVTP
;
A
#
# COMPACT_ATOMS: atom_id res chain seq x y z
N MET A 1 22.76 -5.85 31.50
CA MET A 1 21.93 -5.95 30.27
C MET A 1 22.70 -5.29 29.15
N ALA A 2 22.73 -5.90 27.96
CA ALA A 2 23.37 -5.28 26.81
C ALA A 2 22.63 -3.98 26.43
N GLN A 3 23.38 -2.96 25.97
CA GLN A 3 22.86 -1.71 25.43
C GLN A 3 21.85 -1.98 24.30
N TRP A 4 22.04 -3.05 23.54
CA TRP A 4 21.05 -3.52 22.55
C TRP A 4 19.63 -3.67 23.09
N ASN A 5 19.49 -4.24 24.29
CA ASN A 5 18.18 -4.46 24.90
C ASN A 5 17.51 -3.13 25.31
N GLN A 6 18.30 -2.12 25.64
CA GLN A 6 17.80 -0.77 25.92
C GLN A 6 17.38 -0.06 24.63
N LEU A 7 18.15 -0.25 23.56
CA LEU A 7 17.84 0.29 22.23
C LEU A 7 16.52 -0.27 21.69
N GLN A 8 16.23 -1.56 21.90
CA GLN A 8 14.98 -2.21 21.52
C GLN A 8 13.73 -1.67 22.23
N GLN A 9 13.89 -0.93 23.33
CA GLN A 9 12.79 -0.36 24.12
C GLN A 9 12.48 1.10 23.76
N LEU A 10 13.20 1.68 22.80
CA LEU A 10 12.99 3.06 22.37
C LEU A 10 11.70 3.23 21.56
N GLU A 11 11.20 4.47 21.51
CA GLU A 11 10.08 4.83 20.63
C GLU A 11 10.40 4.53 19.16
N THR A 12 9.38 4.20 18.37
CA THR A 12 9.51 3.74 16.97
C THR A 12 10.40 4.64 16.11
N ARG A 13 10.32 5.95 16.29
CA ARG A 13 11.15 6.94 15.57
C ARG A 13 12.66 6.77 15.79
N TYR A 14 13.08 6.28 16.95
CA TYR A 14 14.48 6.04 17.28
C TYR A 14 14.94 4.63 16.90
N LEU A 15 14.04 3.65 16.95
CA LEU A 15 14.30 2.32 16.40
C LEU A 15 14.54 2.36 14.89
N GLU A 16 13.81 3.22 14.17
CA GLU A 16 14.05 3.49 12.74
C GLU A 16 15.46 4.00 12.48
N GLN A 17 15.95 4.93 13.31
CA GLN A 17 17.34 5.40 13.24
C GLN A 17 18.34 4.28 13.52
N LEU A 18 18.03 3.38 14.47
CA LEU A 18 18.88 2.23 14.78
C LEU A 18 18.98 1.25 13.60
N TYR A 19 17.87 0.94 12.92
CA TYR A 19 17.87 0.07 11.74
C TYR A 19 18.74 0.63 10.61
N HIS A 20 18.81 1.96 10.47
CA HIS A 20 19.67 2.62 9.47
C HIS A 20 21.17 2.50 9.73
N LEU A 21 21.59 2.08 10.92
CA LEU A 21 23.01 1.88 11.25
C LEU A 21 23.55 0.53 10.78
N TYR A 22 22.69 -0.41 10.38
CA TYR A 22 23.08 -1.76 9.97
C TYR A 22 22.87 -1.96 8.48
N SER A 23 23.84 -2.60 7.81
CA SER A 23 23.79 -2.91 6.38
C SER A 23 24.40 -4.29 6.12
N ASP A 24 24.47 -4.71 4.86
CA ASP A 24 25.13 -5.97 4.49
C ASP A 24 26.60 -6.03 4.94
N SER A 25 27.27 -4.87 5.11
CA SER A 25 28.66 -4.80 5.60
C SER A 25 28.80 -5.11 7.10
N PHE A 26 27.78 -4.80 7.90
CA PHE A 26 27.70 -5.19 9.30
C PHE A 26 26.25 -5.56 9.65
N PRO A 27 25.88 -6.84 9.46
CA PRO A 27 24.49 -7.29 9.59
C PRO A 27 23.93 -7.10 11.00
N MET A 28 22.68 -6.63 11.10
CA MET A 28 22.02 -6.37 12.39
C MET A 28 21.89 -7.64 13.23
N GLU A 29 21.71 -8.78 12.58
CA GLU A 29 21.63 -10.10 13.22
C GLU A 29 22.92 -10.41 13.98
N LEU A 30 24.07 -10.03 13.44
CA LEU A 30 25.35 -10.18 14.12
C LEU A 30 25.43 -9.30 15.37
N ARG A 31 25.00 -8.04 15.25
CA ARG A 31 24.92 -7.12 16.38
C ARG A 31 24.00 -7.64 17.48
N GLN A 32 22.88 -8.22 17.11
CA GLN A 32 21.87 -8.75 18.03
C GLN A 32 22.38 -10.02 18.73
N PHE A 33 22.86 -11.01 17.98
CA PHE A 33 23.29 -12.30 18.54
C PHE A 33 24.53 -12.20 19.41
N LEU A 34 25.43 -11.25 19.10
CA LEU A 34 26.69 -11.05 19.81
C LEU A 34 26.72 -9.75 20.62
N ALA A 35 25.56 -9.16 20.92
CA ALA A 35 25.48 -7.86 21.59
C ALA A 35 26.37 -7.75 22.86
N PRO A 36 26.35 -8.70 23.81
CA PRO A 36 27.18 -8.60 25.01
C PRO A 36 28.68 -8.67 24.72
N TRP A 37 29.07 -9.45 23.70
CA TRP A 37 30.48 -9.58 23.32
C TRP A 37 30.96 -8.33 22.58
N ILE A 38 30.19 -7.86 21.61
CA ILE A 38 30.51 -6.65 20.83
C ILE A 38 30.66 -5.44 21.75
N GLU A 39 29.74 -5.26 22.70
CA GLU A 39 29.76 -4.11 23.62
C GLU A 39 30.89 -4.16 24.65
N SER A 40 31.54 -5.32 24.85
CA SER A 40 32.67 -5.45 25.76
C SER A 40 34.04 -5.21 25.11
N GLN A 41 34.10 -5.00 23.80
CA GLN A 41 35.35 -4.74 23.08
C GLN A 41 35.70 -3.24 23.07
N ASP A 42 37.00 -2.92 23.13
CA ASP A 42 37.51 -1.56 22.94
C ASP A 42 37.74 -1.26 21.45
N TRP A 43 36.65 -0.89 20.76
CA TRP A 43 36.67 -0.58 19.32
C TRP A 43 37.55 0.64 18.99
N ALA A 44 37.67 1.61 19.90
CA ALA A 44 38.50 2.80 19.68
C ALA A 44 39.99 2.45 19.68
N TYR A 45 40.41 1.54 20.56
CA TYR A 45 41.78 1.02 20.55
C TYR A 45 42.03 0.10 19.34
N ALA A 46 41.06 -0.74 18.96
CA ALA A 46 41.15 -1.59 17.78
C ALA A 46 41.28 -0.78 16.48
N ALA A 47 40.52 0.31 16.32
CA ALA A 47 40.57 1.17 15.13
C ALA A 47 41.95 1.81 14.89
N ASN A 48 42.74 1.99 15.96
CA ASN A 48 44.05 2.65 15.90
C ASN A 48 45.25 1.67 15.86
N LYS A 49 45.04 0.37 16.10
CA LYS A 49 46.10 -0.66 16.10
C LYS A 49 45.70 -1.88 15.30
N GLU A 50 46.28 -2.04 14.12
CA GLU A 50 45.99 -3.13 13.18
C GLU A 50 46.17 -4.54 13.76
N SER A 51 47.21 -4.75 14.59
CA SER A 51 47.43 -6.02 15.28
C SER A 51 46.32 -6.37 16.26
N HIS A 52 45.74 -5.36 16.92
CA HIS A 52 44.61 -5.52 17.82
C HIS A 52 43.29 -5.69 17.06
N ALA A 53 43.07 -4.92 15.98
CA ALA A 53 41.94 -5.12 15.07
C ALA A 53 41.89 -6.56 14.51
N THR A 54 43.05 -7.08 14.12
CA THR A 54 43.23 -8.46 13.65
C THR A 54 42.84 -9.48 14.71
N LEU A 55 43.30 -9.30 15.94
CA LEU A 55 42.95 -10.16 17.07
C LEU A 55 41.44 -10.14 17.35
N VAL A 56 40.85 -8.94 17.46
CA VAL A 56 39.41 -8.76 17.72
C VAL A 56 38.57 -9.38 16.60
N PHE A 57 38.98 -9.28 15.34
CA PHE A 57 38.27 -9.92 14.23
C PHE A 57 38.30 -11.45 14.31
N HIS A 58 39.44 -12.07 14.65
CA HIS A 58 39.50 -13.52 14.82
C HIS A 58 38.66 -14.00 16.00
N ASN A 59 38.63 -13.22 17.09
CA ASN A 59 37.76 -13.50 18.22
C ASN A 59 36.28 -13.38 17.85
N LEU A 60 35.89 -12.38 17.05
CA LEU A 60 34.53 -12.25 16.51
C LEU A 60 34.11 -13.49 15.70
N LEU A 61 34.99 -14.00 14.83
CA LEU A 61 34.71 -15.24 14.09
C LEU A 61 34.54 -16.44 15.02
N GLY A 62 35.33 -16.52 16.09
CA GLY A 62 35.20 -17.57 17.12
C GLY A 62 33.87 -17.49 17.86
N GLU A 63 33.39 -16.29 18.18
CA GLU A 63 32.08 -16.08 18.81
C GLU A 63 30.92 -16.43 17.86
N ILE A 64 31.04 -16.14 16.57
CA ILE A 64 30.08 -16.59 15.56
C ILE A 64 29.98 -18.11 15.53
N ASP A 65 31.11 -18.83 15.63
CA ASP A 65 31.12 -20.30 15.66
C ASP A 65 30.46 -20.86 16.93
N GLN A 66 30.66 -20.19 18.07
CA GLN A 66 29.97 -20.57 19.31
C GLN A 66 28.45 -20.34 19.22
N GLN A 67 27.99 -19.20 18.68
CA GLN A 67 26.55 -18.96 18.47
C GLN A 67 25.94 -19.90 17.43
N TYR A 68 26.68 -20.20 16.37
CA TYR A 68 26.27 -21.20 15.38
C TYR A 68 26.04 -22.57 16.05
N SER A 69 26.93 -22.97 16.95
CA SER A 69 26.80 -24.22 17.71
C SER A 69 25.60 -24.23 18.66
N ARG A 70 25.24 -23.07 19.24
CA ARG A 70 24.01 -22.93 20.05
C ARG A 70 22.75 -23.06 19.19
N PHE A 71 22.70 -22.38 18.05
CA PHE A 71 21.57 -22.52 17.12
C PHE A 71 21.48 -23.90 16.46
N LEU A 72 22.59 -24.63 16.38
CA LEU A 72 22.62 -26.05 16.01
C LEU A 72 21.89 -26.91 17.06
N GLN A 73 22.11 -26.66 18.35
CA GLN A 73 21.42 -27.36 19.45
C GLN A 73 19.92 -27.01 19.50
N GLU A 74 19.55 -25.77 19.16
CA GLU A 74 18.17 -25.29 19.13
C GLU A 74 17.41 -25.66 17.84
N ASN A 75 18.04 -26.37 16.89
CA ASN A 75 17.48 -26.72 15.57
C ASN A 75 16.95 -25.51 14.75
N ASN A 76 17.47 -24.29 15.00
CA ASN A 76 17.05 -23.10 14.26
C ASN A 76 17.81 -22.95 12.94
N VAL A 77 17.34 -23.67 11.91
CA VAL A 77 17.98 -23.76 10.58
C VAL A 77 18.15 -22.37 9.93
N LEU A 78 17.21 -21.45 10.17
CA LEU A 78 17.26 -20.09 9.62
C LEU A 78 18.45 -19.30 10.19
N TYR A 79 18.60 -19.26 11.51
CA TYR A 79 19.71 -18.54 12.14
C TYR A 79 21.06 -19.20 11.90
N GLN A 80 21.10 -20.54 11.79
CA GLN A 80 22.29 -21.27 11.34
C GLN A 80 22.72 -20.82 9.93
N HIS A 81 21.79 -20.80 8.98
CA HIS A 81 22.06 -20.37 7.61
C HIS A 81 22.54 -18.90 7.58
N ASN A 82 21.87 -18.02 8.32
CA ASN A 82 22.22 -16.60 8.38
C ASN A 82 23.60 -16.38 8.97
N LEU A 83 23.93 -16.96 10.14
CA LEU A 83 25.28 -16.84 10.72
C LEU A 83 26.37 -17.40 9.81
N ARG A 84 26.11 -18.51 9.10
CA ARG A 84 27.06 -19.08 8.14
C ARG A 84 27.33 -18.12 6.98
N ARG A 85 26.28 -17.49 6.43
CA ARG A 85 26.40 -16.48 5.38
C ARG A 85 27.14 -15.22 5.87
N ILE A 86 26.82 -14.75 7.07
CA ILE A 86 27.49 -13.60 7.70
C ILE A 86 28.99 -13.88 7.91
N LYS A 87 29.34 -15.06 8.44
CA LYS A 87 30.75 -15.48 8.62
C LYS A 87 31.51 -15.46 7.29
N GLN A 88 30.93 -16.03 6.24
CA GLN A 88 31.53 -16.05 4.90
C GLN A 88 31.67 -14.64 4.31
N HIS A 89 30.69 -13.75 4.55
CA HIS A 89 30.75 -12.36 4.10
C HIS A 89 31.90 -11.60 4.78
N LEU A 90 32.01 -11.67 6.11
CA LEU A 90 33.06 -11.01 6.88
C LEU A 90 34.47 -11.51 6.49
N GLN A 91 34.63 -12.81 6.27
CA GLN A 91 35.89 -13.40 5.83
C GLN A 91 36.29 -12.90 4.43
N LYS A 92 35.33 -12.75 3.50
CA LYS A 92 35.57 -12.18 2.18
C LYS A 92 35.89 -10.69 2.24
N GLN A 93 35.18 -9.92 3.07
CA GLN A 93 35.43 -8.49 3.23
C GLN A 93 36.84 -8.19 3.77
N ARG A 94 37.37 -8.97 4.71
CA ARG A 94 38.74 -8.76 5.22
C ARG A 94 39.83 -9.07 4.18
N LEU A 95 39.58 -10.02 3.27
CA LEU A 95 40.42 -10.29 2.10
C LEU A 95 40.35 -9.16 1.05
N LEU A 96 39.25 -8.41 1.01
CA LEU A 96 39.07 -7.24 0.13
C LEU A 96 39.57 -5.92 0.77
N GLN A 97 39.54 -5.80 2.10
CA GLN A 97 40.06 -4.65 2.86
C GLN A 97 41.61 -4.59 2.89
N THR A 98 42.30 -5.71 2.63
CA THR A 98 43.75 -5.69 2.33
C THR A 98 44.07 -5.12 0.94
N ALA A 99 43.05 -4.81 0.13
CA ALA A 99 43.20 -4.31 -1.23
C ALA A 99 42.58 -2.93 -1.50
N THR A 100 41.83 -2.29 -0.57
CA THR A 100 41.28 -0.93 -0.83
C THR A 100 40.73 -0.28 0.44
N THR A 101 41.25 0.88 0.80
CA THR A 101 40.76 1.79 1.87
C THR A 101 39.94 2.92 1.24
N ALA A 102 38.64 3.04 1.60
CA ALA A 102 37.92 4.32 1.80
C ALA A 102 36.40 4.10 2.00
N GLN A 103 35.96 4.41 3.22
CA GLN A 103 34.72 5.10 3.63
C GLN A 103 33.42 4.93 2.80
N GLN A 104 32.42 4.33 3.45
CA GLN A 104 30.98 4.55 3.21
C GLN A 104 30.42 5.40 4.35
N ASP A 105 29.47 6.30 4.06
CA ASP A 105 28.23 6.38 4.85
C ASP A 105 27.11 7.18 4.16
N GLY A 106 25.84 6.79 4.40
CA GLY A 106 24.69 7.68 4.20
C GLY A 106 23.37 7.14 3.60
N GLN A 107 22.56 6.45 4.44
CA GLN A 107 21.08 6.51 4.62
C GLN A 107 20.09 6.20 3.45
N VAL A 108 19.02 5.42 3.73
CA VAL A 108 17.57 5.72 3.49
C VAL A 108 16.63 4.56 3.94
N ALA A 109 15.51 4.98 4.55
CA ALA A 109 14.23 4.39 5.00
C ALA A 109 13.58 3.21 4.24
N HIS A 110 12.88 2.31 4.98
CA HIS A 110 11.46 1.93 4.77
C HIS A 110 10.87 1.10 5.96
N PRO A 111 9.53 1.10 6.18
CA PRO A 111 8.89 0.74 7.46
C PRO A 111 8.03 -0.55 7.43
N THR A 112 7.77 -1.16 8.59
CA THR A 112 6.43 -1.70 9.00
C THR A 112 6.40 -2.20 10.44
N GLY A 113 5.48 -1.68 11.25
CA GLY A 113 5.07 -2.24 12.54
C GLY A 113 3.88 -1.46 13.14
N THR A 114 2.71 -2.08 13.19
CA THR A 114 1.44 -1.43 13.58
C THR A 114 1.36 -1.25 15.10
N VAL A 115 1.32 -0.01 15.57
CA VAL A 115 0.96 0.32 16.97
C VAL A 115 -0.53 0.05 17.16
N VAL A 116 -0.88 -0.76 18.16
CA VAL A 116 -2.27 -1.01 18.55
C VAL A 116 -2.82 0.26 19.20
N THR A 117 -3.90 0.82 18.64
CA THR A 117 -4.53 2.02 19.21
C THR A 117 -5.34 1.68 20.45
N GLU A 118 -5.55 2.65 21.35
CA GLU A 118 -6.38 2.48 22.56
C GLU A 118 -7.79 1.97 22.21
N LYS A 119 -8.39 2.53 21.15
CA LYS A 119 -9.67 2.08 20.60
C LYS A 119 -9.68 0.58 20.26
N GLN A 120 -8.60 0.09 19.65
CA GLN A 120 -8.49 -1.32 19.29
C GLN A 120 -8.31 -2.22 20.51
N GLN A 121 -7.64 -1.75 21.56
CA GLN A 121 -7.53 -2.49 22.84
C GLN A 121 -8.90 -2.60 23.51
N ILE A 122 -9.68 -1.52 23.53
CA ILE A 122 -11.05 -1.53 24.07
C ILE A 122 -11.94 -2.51 23.28
N LEU A 123 -11.83 -2.51 21.94
CA LEU A 123 -12.59 -3.43 21.10
C LEU A 123 -12.23 -4.89 21.38
N GLU A 124 -10.93 -5.19 21.50
CA GLU A 124 -10.45 -6.53 21.80
C GLU A 124 -10.89 -7.00 23.19
N HIS A 125 -10.86 -6.12 24.19
CA HIS A 125 -11.40 -6.40 25.52
C HIS A 125 -12.91 -6.70 25.46
N ASN A 126 -13.69 -5.87 24.76
CA ASN A 126 -15.14 -6.08 24.62
C ASN A 126 -15.47 -7.42 23.91
N LEU A 127 -14.67 -7.83 22.92
CA LEU A 127 -14.83 -9.12 22.25
C LEU A 127 -14.49 -10.30 23.18
N GLN A 128 -13.44 -10.18 23.98
CA GLN A 128 -13.10 -11.18 25.00
C GLN A 128 -14.22 -11.30 26.05
N ASP A 129 -14.79 -10.17 26.47
CA ASP A 129 -15.94 -10.12 27.38
C ASP A 129 -17.18 -10.80 26.81
N ILE A 130 -17.50 -10.55 25.52
CA ILE A 130 -18.57 -11.26 24.82
C ILE A 130 -18.30 -12.76 24.86
N ARG A 131 -17.10 -13.20 24.46
CA ARG A 131 -16.74 -14.62 24.43
C ARG A 131 -16.91 -15.28 25.80
N LYS A 132 -16.46 -14.62 26.86
CA LYS A 132 -16.62 -15.10 28.24
C LYS A 132 -18.09 -15.22 28.63
N ARG A 133 -18.91 -14.20 28.37
CA ARG A 133 -20.36 -14.22 28.67
C ARG A 133 -21.11 -15.32 27.92
N VAL A 134 -20.70 -15.62 26.68
CA VAL A 134 -21.25 -16.73 25.89
C VAL A 134 -20.93 -18.09 26.53
N GLN A 135 -19.69 -18.28 26.98
CA GLN A 135 -19.26 -19.49 27.69
C GLN A 135 -20.01 -19.66 29.03
N ASP A 136 -20.14 -18.59 29.80
CA ASP A 136 -20.91 -18.59 31.05
C ASP A 136 -22.38 -18.97 30.80
N MET A 137 -22.96 -18.49 29.68
CA MET A 137 -24.32 -18.85 29.29
C MET A 137 -24.43 -20.32 28.88
N GLU A 138 -23.44 -20.87 28.18
CA GLU A 138 -23.41 -22.30 27.83
C GLU A 138 -23.42 -23.19 29.08
N GLN A 139 -22.62 -22.83 30.09
CA GLN A 139 -22.61 -23.53 31.37
C GLN A 139 -23.96 -23.45 32.09
N LYS A 140 -24.58 -22.26 32.10
CA LYS A 140 -25.93 -22.07 32.67
C LYS A 140 -26.99 -22.90 31.93
N MET A 141 -26.92 -22.96 30.61
CA MET A 141 -27.83 -23.76 29.79
C MET A 141 -27.70 -25.25 30.09
N LYS A 142 -26.47 -25.75 30.27
CA LYS A 142 -26.23 -27.14 30.66
C LYS A 142 -26.78 -27.45 32.06
N MET A 143 -26.64 -26.52 33.00
CA MET A 143 -27.21 -26.65 34.34
C MET A 143 -28.75 -26.67 34.29
N LEU A 144 -29.37 -25.80 33.48
CA LEU A 144 -30.82 -25.78 33.29
C LEU A 144 -31.34 -27.07 32.67
N GLU A 145 -30.65 -27.61 31.67
CA GLU A 145 -31.01 -28.90 31.07
C GLU A 145 -30.96 -30.03 32.10
N ASN A 146 -29.88 -30.13 32.89
CA ASN A 146 -29.77 -31.14 33.94
C ASN A 146 -30.88 -31.01 34.99
N LEU A 147 -31.16 -29.79 35.47
CA LEU A 147 -32.23 -29.54 36.45
C LEU A 147 -33.60 -29.92 35.89
N GLN A 148 -33.83 -29.68 34.60
CA GLN A 148 -35.07 -30.02 33.95
C GLN A 148 -35.21 -31.54 33.72
N ASP A 149 -34.13 -32.22 33.37
CA ASP A 149 -34.12 -33.68 33.24
C ASP A 149 -34.30 -34.37 34.61
N ASP A 150 -33.68 -33.84 35.67
CA ASP A 150 -33.91 -34.28 37.06
C ASP A 150 -35.37 -34.04 37.49
N PHE A 151 -35.92 -32.88 37.14
CA PHE A 151 -37.33 -32.57 37.40
C PHE A 151 -38.26 -33.52 36.63
N ASP A 152 -38.00 -33.80 35.35
CA ASP A 152 -38.80 -34.72 34.54
C ASP A 152 -38.70 -36.16 35.09
N PHE A 153 -37.51 -36.59 35.51
CA PHE A 153 -37.31 -37.89 36.17
C PHE A 153 -38.07 -37.97 37.50
N ASN A 154 -37.95 -36.95 38.35
CA ASN A 154 -38.66 -36.87 39.62
C ASN A 154 -40.17 -36.79 39.40
N TYR A 155 -40.64 -35.99 38.46
CA TYR A 155 -42.06 -35.87 38.14
C TYR A 155 -42.64 -37.20 37.64
N LYS A 156 -41.94 -37.91 36.75
CA LYS A 156 -42.33 -39.27 36.32
C LYS A 156 -42.35 -40.26 37.48
N THR A 157 -41.42 -40.13 38.43
CA THR A 157 -41.32 -40.99 39.62
C THR A 157 -42.41 -40.64 40.66
N LEU A 158 -42.64 -39.37 40.97
CA LEU A 158 -43.60 -38.84 41.97
C LEU A 158 -45.04 -38.74 41.45
N LYS A 159 -45.31 -38.81 40.15
CA LYS A 159 -46.67 -39.12 39.67
C LYS A 159 -47.18 -40.48 40.19
N SER A 160 -46.28 -41.30 40.76
CA SER A 160 -46.56 -42.55 41.47
C SER A 160 -46.82 -42.36 42.98
N ALA A 161 -46.46 -41.21 43.56
CA ALA A 161 -46.61 -40.88 44.99
C ALA A 161 -46.76 -39.35 45.11
N GLY A 162 -48.01 -38.88 45.17
CA GLY A 162 -48.37 -37.50 44.88
C GLY A 162 -47.67 -36.39 45.69
N GLU A 163 -47.45 -35.29 44.97
CA GLU A 163 -47.07 -33.91 45.35
C GLU A 163 -45.65 -33.47 44.96
N LEU A 164 -45.57 -32.42 44.13
CA LEU A 164 -44.37 -31.57 44.01
C LEU A 164 -44.74 -30.16 43.50
N SER A 165 -44.21 -29.14 44.19
CA SER A 165 -44.03 -27.78 43.67
C SER A 165 -42.56 -27.38 43.87
N GLN A 166 -41.88 -27.00 42.79
CA GLN A 166 -40.53 -26.43 42.83
C GLN A 166 -40.41 -25.31 41.79
N ASP A 167 -39.76 -24.21 42.18
CA ASP A 167 -39.71 -22.95 41.45
C ASP A 167 -38.77 -23.01 40.22
N LEU A 168 -39.34 -22.84 39.02
CA LEU A 168 -38.65 -22.77 37.73
C LEU A 168 -38.02 -21.38 37.43
N ASN A 169 -37.54 -20.67 38.46
CA ASN A 169 -37.10 -19.27 38.35
C ASN A 169 -35.79 -19.06 37.54
N GLY A 170 -35.09 -20.13 37.12
CA GLY A 170 -33.85 -20.07 36.33
C GLY A 170 -34.04 -19.67 34.86
N ASN A 171 -35.23 -19.90 34.30
CA ASN A 171 -35.51 -19.64 32.88
C ASN A 171 -35.64 -18.13 32.58
N SER A 172 -36.21 -17.35 33.50
CA SER A 172 -36.36 -15.90 33.38
C SER A 172 -35.01 -15.18 33.46
N GLN A 173 -34.13 -15.60 34.38
CA GLN A 173 -32.79 -15.02 34.57
C GLN A 173 -31.89 -15.26 33.36
N SER A 174 -31.97 -16.44 32.74
CA SER A 174 -31.16 -16.79 31.57
C SER A 174 -31.53 -15.93 30.35
N GLN A 175 -32.82 -15.67 30.14
CA GLN A 175 -33.29 -14.83 29.04
C GLN A 175 -32.90 -13.36 29.19
N ASN A 176 -33.01 -12.79 30.39
CA ASN A 176 -32.56 -11.43 30.66
C ASN A 176 -31.05 -11.29 30.39
N THR A 177 -30.28 -12.32 30.74
CA THR A 177 -28.83 -12.35 30.48
C THR A 177 -28.54 -12.43 28.97
N MET A 178 -29.28 -13.26 28.21
CA MET A 178 -29.16 -13.31 26.74
C MET A 178 -29.55 -11.99 26.07
N ALA A 179 -30.64 -11.35 26.50
CA ALA A 179 -31.04 -10.06 25.96
C ALA A 179 -29.96 -8.99 26.17
N GLY A 180 -29.34 -8.96 27.36
CA GLY A 180 -28.20 -8.10 27.66
C GLY A 180 -26.97 -8.41 26.80
N LEU A 181 -26.68 -9.69 26.56
CA LEU A 181 -25.57 -10.12 25.70
C LEU A 181 -25.79 -9.75 24.23
N LEU A 182 -27.00 -9.91 23.69
CA LEU A 182 -27.34 -9.49 22.33
C LEU A 182 -27.18 -7.97 22.14
N SER A 183 -27.50 -7.18 23.16
CA SER A 183 -27.29 -5.72 23.11
C SER A 183 -25.80 -5.35 23.17
N ALA A 184 -24.98 -6.08 23.93
CA ALA A 184 -23.53 -5.92 23.91
C ALA A 184 -22.92 -6.33 22.56
N MET A 185 -23.40 -7.43 21.96
CA MET A 185 -23.00 -7.86 20.62
C MET A 185 -23.34 -6.82 19.56
N ASP A 186 -24.54 -6.24 19.59
CA ASP A 186 -24.95 -5.17 18.66
C ASP A 186 -24.01 -3.96 18.77
N PHE A 187 -23.71 -3.52 19.99
CA PHE A 187 -22.78 -2.41 20.23
C PHE A 187 -21.38 -2.68 19.68
N VAL A 188 -20.81 -3.86 19.97
CA VAL A 188 -19.48 -4.24 19.48
C VAL A 188 -19.48 -4.41 17.95
N GLN A 189 -20.54 -4.97 17.38
CA GLN A 189 -20.69 -5.14 15.94
C GLN A 189 -20.70 -3.79 15.21
N LYS A 190 -21.41 -2.78 15.74
CA LYS A 190 -21.42 -1.42 15.18
C LYS A 190 -20.02 -0.82 15.18
N ASN A 191 -19.30 -0.87 16.30
CA ASN A 191 -17.93 -0.36 16.36
C ASN A 191 -16.99 -1.09 15.37
N LEU A 192 -17.17 -2.40 15.21
CA LEU A 192 -16.36 -3.21 14.30
C LEU A 192 -16.66 -2.91 12.82
N THR A 193 -17.93 -2.70 12.47
CA THR A 193 -18.38 -2.56 11.06
C THR A 193 -18.42 -1.11 10.58
N ASP A 194 -18.93 -0.19 11.41
CA ASP A 194 -19.11 1.23 11.05
C ASP A 194 -17.85 2.04 11.28
N GLU A 195 -16.94 1.58 12.14
CA GLU A 195 -15.68 2.27 12.43
C GLU A 195 -14.45 1.52 11.93
N GLU A 196 -14.04 0.40 12.55
CA GLU A 196 -12.75 -0.25 12.18
C GLU A 196 -12.72 -0.76 10.73
N LEU A 197 -13.82 -1.36 10.26
CA LEU A 197 -13.94 -1.81 8.87
C LEU A 197 -14.06 -0.63 7.90
N ALA A 198 -14.75 0.46 8.29
CA ALA A 198 -14.84 1.68 7.48
C ALA A 198 -13.46 2.37 7.36
N ASP A 199 -12.71 2.45 8.46
CA ASP A 199 -11.35 2.96 8.51
C ASP A 199 -10.40 2.11 7.66
N TRP A 200 -10.54 0.79 7.68
CA TRP A 200 -9.80 -0.09 6.77
C TRP A 200 -10.16 0.15 5.31
N LYS A 201 -11.45 0.28 4.96
CA LYS A 201 -11.87 0.62 3.58
C LYS A 201 -11.28 1.95 3.13
N ARG A 202 -11.24 2.95 4.02
CA ARG A 202 -10.60 4.25 3.74
C ARG A 202 -9.09 4.13 3.54
N ARG A 203 -8.40 3.36 4.39
CA ARG A 203 -6.97 3.07 4.21
C ARG A 203 -6.71 2.32 2.91
N GLN A 204 -7.57 1.39 2.51
CA GLN A 204 -7.47 0.70 1.22
C GLN A 204 -7.60 1.67 0.04
N GLN A 205 -8.55 2.61 0.09
CA GLN A 205 -8.69 3.67 -0.93
C GLN A 205 -7.41 4.50 -1.05
N ILE A 206 -6.85 4.94 0.08
CA ILE A 206 -5.61 5.74 0.15
C ILE A 206 -4.42 4.94 -0.39
N ALA A 207 -4.28 3.67 0.01
CA ALA A 207 -3.23 2.79 -0.48
C ALA A 207 -3.33 2.55 -2.00
N CYS A 208 -4.55 2.44 -2.54
CA CYS A 208 -4.76 2.30 -3.99
C CYS A 208 -4.19 3.49 -4.77
N ILE A 209 -4.22 4.70 -4.22
CA ILE A 209 -3.66 5.91 -4.86
C ILE A 209 -2.21 6.21 -4.47
N GLY A 210 -1.50 5.23 -3.89
CA GLY A 210 -0.06 5.34 -3.57
C GLY A 210 0.26 5.78 -2.14
N GLY A 211 -0.75 5.95 -1.28
CA GLY A 211 -0.55 6.23 0.14
C GLY A 211 -0.04 5.02 0.94
N PRO A 212 0.06 5.14 2.28
CA PRO A 212 0.70 4.13 3.13
C PRO A 212 0.04 2.73 3.01
N PRO A 213 0.82 1.64 2.89
CA PRO A 213 0.32 0.30 2.53
C PRO A 213 -0.31 -0.49 3.69
N ASN A 214 -0.71 0.15 4.79
CA ASN A 214 -1.23 -0.58 5.97
C ASN A 214 -2.69 -1.04 5.76
N ILE A 215 -2.86 -2.15 5.04
CA ILE A 215 -4.16 -2.70 4.63
C ILE A 215 -4.36 -4.18 5.00
N CYS A 216 -3.57 -4.73 5.93
CA CYS A 216 -3.73 -6.11 6.39
C CYS A 216 -5.10 -6.33 7.06
N LEU A 217 -5.77 -7.43 6.71
CA LEU A 217 -7.10 -7.79 7.20
C LEU A 217 -7.09 -8.73 8.40
N ASP A 218 -5.93 -9.29 8.80
CA ASP A 218 -5.86 -10.40 9.77
C ASP A 218 -6.50 -10.07 11.13
N ARG A 219 -6.33 -8.84 11.63
CA ARG A 219 -6.96 -8.41 12.89
C ARG A 219 -8.47 -8.29 12.77
N LEU A 220 -8.95 -7.69 11.68
CA LEU A 220 -10.39 -7.59 11.39
C LEU A 220 -11.00 -8.98 11.20
N GLU A 221 -10.34 -9.88 10.47
CA GLU A 221 -10.77 -11.26 10.30
C GLU A 221 -10.85 -12.00 11.64
N THR A 222 -9.86 -11.83 12.51
CA THR A 222 -9.87 -12.42 13.86
C THR A 222 -11.06 -11.93 14.69
N TRP A 223 -11.28 -10.60 14.72
CA TRP A 223 -12.37 -10.00 15.48
C TRP A 223 -13.76 -10.38 14.95
N ILE A 224 -13.94 -10.28 13.62
CA ILE A 224 -15.19 -10.61 12.94
C ILE A 224 -15.51 -12.11 13.10
N THR A 225 -14.51 -12.98 12.94
CA THR A 225 -14.70 -14.42 13.13
C THR A 225 -15.06 -14.73 14.58
N SER A 226 -14.34 -14.17 15.57
CA SER A 226 -14.66 -14.38 16.99
C SER A 226 -16.08 -13.93 17.37
N LEU A 227 -16.55 -12.81 16.81
CA LEU A 227 -17.90 -12.33 17.04
C LEU A 227 -18.93 -13.23 16.35
N ALA A 228 -18.67 -13.66 15.12
CA ALA A 228 -19.55 -14.56 14.38
C ALA A 228 -19.70 -15.93 15.06
N GLU A 229 -18.61 -16.50 15.58
CA GLU A 229 -18.63 -17.73 16.40
C GLU A 229 -19.51 -17.54 17.63
N SER A 230 -19.31 -16.44 18.36
CA SER A 230 -20.08 -16.09 19.55
C SER A 230 -21.58 -15.97 19.24
N GLN A 231 -21.92 -15.35 18.11
CA GLN A 231 -23.31 -15.19 17.68
C GLN A 231 -23.98 -16.53 17.34
N LEU A 232 -23.27 -17.41 16.62
CA LEU A 232 -23.79 -18.74 16.31
C LEU A 232 -23.96 -19.60 17.57
N GLN A 233 -23.06 -19.49 18.53
CA GLN A 233 -23.16 -20.21 19.80
C GLN A 233 -24.39 -19.75 20.62
N ILE A 234 -24.65 -18.44 20.68
CA ILE A 234 -25.89 -17.93 21.29
C ILE A 234 -27.14 -18.41 20.56
N ARG A 235 -27.11 -18.46 19.22
CA ARG A 235 -28.23 -19.02 18.45
C ARG A 235 -28.47 -20.50 18.78
N GLN A 236 -27.41 -21.29 18.95
CA GLN A 236 -27.54 -22.69 19.39
C GLN A 236 -28.16 -22.78 20.80
N GLN A 237 -27.80 -21.89 21.72
CA GLN A 237 -28.41 -21.81 23.06
C GLN A 237 -29.90 -21.43 23.01
N ILE A 238 -30.29 -20.51 22.12
CA ILE A 238 -31.70 -20.15 21.90
C ILE A 238 -32.51 -21.33 21.34
N LYS A 239 -31.93 -22.10 20.40
CA LYS A 239 -32.54 -23.35 19.92
C LYS A 239 -32.64 -24.39 21.03
N LYS A 240 -31.64 -24.48 21.91
CA LYS A 240 -31.67 -25.39 23.05
C LYS A 240 -32.81 -25.04 24.03
N LEU A 241 -33.10 -23.76 24.24
CA LEU A 241 -34.27 -23.34 24.99
C LEU A 241 -35.59 -23.76 24.34
N GLU A 242 -35.66 -23.78 23.01
CA GLU A 242 -36.84 -24.33 22.30
C GLU A 242 -37.01 -25.82 22.60
N GLU A 243 -35.94 -26.61 22.57
CA GLU A 243 -35.99 -28.03 22.94
C GLU A 243 -36.44 -28.23 24.40
N LEU A 244 -35.93 -27.42 25.32
CA LEU A 244 -36.32 -27.46 26.73
C LEU A 244 -37.80 -27.06 26.92
N GLN A 245 -38.27 -26.04 26.21
CA GLN A 245 -39.67 -25.63 26.23
C GLN A 245 -40.61 -26.71 25.67
N GLN A 246 -40.17 -27.47 24.66
CA GLN A 246 -40.94 -28.61 24.14
C GLN A 246 -41.08 -29.75 25.17
N LYS A 247 -40.08 -29.95 26.03
CA LYS A 247 -40.13 -30.95 27.12
C LYS A 247 -41.02 -30.51 28.28
N VAL A 248 -40.87 -29.28 28.75
CA VAL A 248 -41.61 -28.72 29.90
C VAL A 248 -42.00 -27.28 29.61
N SER A 249 -43.29 -26.95 29.69
CA SER A 249 -43.80 -25.59 29.57
C SER A 249 -45.02 -25.35 30.46
N TYR A 250 -45.26 -24.10 30.81
CA TYR A 250 -46.29 -23.70 31.78
C TYR A 250 -46.91 -22.34 31.42
N LYS A 251 -48.05 -22.01 32.05
CA LYS A 251 -48.71 -20.73 31.83
C LYS A 251 -47.82 -19.60 32.36
N GLY A 252 -47.41 -18.69 31.48
CA GLY A 252 -46.44 -17.63 31.82
C GLY A 252 -44.97 -18.05 31.65
N ASP A 253 -44.70 -19.14 30.95
CA ASP A 253 -43.33 -19.56 30.61
C ASP A 253 -42.59 -18.44 29.86
N PRO A 254 -41.48 -17.92 30.43
CA PRO A 254 -40.74 -16.83 29.81
C PRO A 254 -40.15 -17.26 28.45
N ILE A 255 -39.88 -18.56 28.22
CA ILE A 255 -39.32 -19.05 26.94
C ILE A 255 -40.29 -18.80 25.80
N ILE A 256 -41.59 -19.02 26.01
CA ILE A 256 -42.61 -18.73 24.99
C ILE A 256 -42.67 -17.23 24.69
N GLN A 257 -42.54 -16.38 25.71
CA GLN A 257 -42.71 -14.94 25.59
C GLN A 257 -41.53 -14.24 24.88
N HIS A 258 -40.29 -14.61 25.22
CA HIS A 258 -39.11 -13.84 24.80
C HIS A 258 -38.30 -14.51 23.68
N ARG A 259 -38.34 -15.84 23.54
CA ARG A 259 -37.50 -16.57 22.57
C ARG A 259 -37.65 -16.09 21.12
N PRO A 260 -38.85 -15.83 20.57
CA PRO A 260 -38.98 -15.39 19.18
C PRO A 260 -38.21 -14.10 18.89
N ALA A 261 -38.27 -13.13 19.81
CA ALA A 261 -37.55 -11.86 19.70
C ALA A 261 -36.02 -12.03 19.83
N LEU A 262 -35.56 -12.98 20.66
CA LEU A 262 -34.14 -13.31 20.77
C LEU A 262 -33.61 -13.96 19.48
N GLU A 263 -34.36 -14.91 18.89
CA GLU A 263 -33.98 -15.57 17.64
C GLU A 263 -33.95 -14.58 16.46
N GLU A 264 -34.94 -13.69 16.34
CA GLU A 264 -34.97 -12.64 15.31
C GLU A 264 -33.73 -11.74 15.43
N LYS A 265 -33.45 -11.23 16.63
CA LYS A 265 -32.33 -10.31 16.88
C LYS A 265 -30.97 -10.97 16.59
N ILE A 266 -30.74 -12.22 16.99
CA ILE A 266 -29.46 -12.89 16.73
C ILE A 266 -29.27 -13.22 15.24
N VAL A 267 -30.35 -13.59 14.54
CA VAL A 267 -30.31 -13.85 13.10
C VAL A 267 -30.00 -12.58 12.33
N ASP A 268 -30.59 -11.45 12.72
CA ASP A 268 -30.30 -10.15 12.10
C ASP A 268 -28.87 -9.68 12.35
N LEU A 269 -28.37 -9.82 13.59
CA LEU A 269 -26.98 -9.50 13.92
C LEU A 269 -26.01 -10.32 13.05
N PHE A 270 -26.19 -11.64 13.01
CA PHE A 270 -25.35 -12.54 12.22
C PHE A 270 -25.45 -12.26 10.72
N ARG A 271 -26.66 -12.02 10.19
CA ARG A 271 -26.88 -11.68 8.78
C ARG A 271 -26.15 -10.39 8.41
N ASN A 272 -26.25 -9.36 9.24
CA ASN A 272 -25.60 -8.09 8.99
C ASN A 272 -24.07 -8.20 9.11
N LEU A 273 -23.57 -8.97 10.08
CA LEU A 273 -22.12 -9.22 10.22
C LEU A 273 -21.58 -9.95 8.98
N MET A 274 -22.25 -11.01 8.52
CA MET A 274 -21.89 -11.76 7.31
C MET A 274 -21.84 -10.87 6.07
N LYS A 275 -22.83 -9.99 5.89
CA LYS A 275 -22.86 -9.03 4.77
C LYS A 275 -21.69 -8.04 4.84
N SER A 276 -21.42 -7.47 6.00
CA SER A 276 -20.31 -6.53 6.20
C SER A 276 -18.94 -7.21 6.03
N ALA A 277 -18.83 -8.49 6.37
CA ALA A 277 -17.59 -9.27 6.29
C ALA A 277 -17.17 -9.62 4.84
N PHE A 278 -18.05 -9.50 3.85
CA PHE A 278 -17.72 -9.78 2.46
C PHE A 278 -17.16 -8.53 1.76
N VAL A 279 -15.85 -8.53 1.51
CA VAL A 279 -15.11 -7.35 1.05
C VAL A 279 -14.24 -7.64 -0.18
N ALA A 280 -14.01 -6.62 -1.01
CA ALA A 280 -12.97 -6.65 -2.02
C ALA A 280 -11.60 -6.41 -1.36
N GLU A 281 -10.81 -7.48 -1.18
CA GLU A 281 -9.47 -7.43 -0.57
C GLU A 281 -8.45 -6.77 -1.51
N ARG A 282 -8.49 -7.13 -2.80
CA ARG A 282 -7.64 -6.52 -3.84
C ARG A 282 -8.52 -5.93 -4.93
N GLN A 283 -8.41 -4.61 -5.09
CA GLN A 283 -9.17 -3.87 -6.07
C GLN A 283 -8.78 -4.25 -7.52
N PRO A 284 -9.69 -4.08 -8.50
CA PRO A 284 -9.43 -4.37 -9.91
C PRO A 284 -8.14 -3.71 -10.42
N CYS A 285 -7.21 -4.51 -10.91
CA CYS A 285 -5.92 -4.01 -11.39
C CYS A 285 -5.38 -4.86 -12.56
N MET A 286 -4.82 -4.18 -13.57
CA MET A 286 -4.15 -4.83 -14.69
C MET A 286 -2.71 -5.20 -14.29
N PRO A 287 -2.27 -6.47 -14.41
CA PRO A 287 -0.91 -6.88 -14.05
C PRO A 287 0.21 -6.10 -14.76
N MET A 288 -0.05 -5.57 -15.95
CA MET A 288 0.91 -4.76 -16.72
C MET A 288 1.02 -3.31 -16.23
N HIS A 289 0.11 -2.86 -15.38
CA HIS A 289 0.07 -1.52 -14.82
C HIS A 289 -0.26 -1.57 -13.31
N PRO A 290 0.61 -2.18 -12.49
CA PRO A 290 0.34 -2.41 -11.07
C PRO A 290 0.17 -1.10 -10.27
N ASP A 291 0.85 -0.02 -10.70
CA ASP A 291 0.81 1.30 -10.05
C ASP A 291 -0.42 2.13 -10.43
N ARG A 292 -1.35 1.55 -11.20
CA ARG A 292 -2.57 2.22 -11.71
C ARG A 292 -3.79 1.30 -11.50
N PRO A 293 -4.10 0.92 -10.24
CA PRO A 293 -5.32 0.17 -9.96
C PRO A 293 -6.55 0.98 -10.37
N LEU A 294 -7.70 0.32 -10.49
CA LEU A 294 -8.99 0.90 -10.84
C LEU A 294 -9.11 1.49 -12.27
N VAL A 295 -8.03 1.53 -13.05
CA VAL A 295 -8.08 1.86 -14.48
C VAL A 295 -7.99 0.57 -15.28
N ILE A 296 -9.02 0.26 -16.08
CA ILE A 296 -9.10 -0.98 -16.84
C ILE A 296 -9.16 -0.66 -18.33
N LYS A 297 -8.25 -1.22 -19.12
CA LYS A 297 -8.30 -1.12 -20.58
C LYS A 297 -9.14 -2.25 -21.18
N THR A 298 -10.05 -1.91 -22.09
CA THR A 298 -10.83 -2.91 -22.83
C THR A 298 -9.92 -3.89 -23.58
N GLY A 299 -10.28 -5.18 -23.56
CA GLY A 299 -9.48 -6.24 -24.17
C GLY A 299 -8.22 -6.65 -23.42
N VAL A 300 -7.84 -5.97 -22.32
CA VAL A 300 -6.70 -6.34 -21.46
C VAL A 300 -7.19 -7.12 -20.24
N GLN A 301 -6.42 -8.14 -19.83
CA GLN A 301 -6.72 -8.91 -18.64
C GLN A 301 -6.47 -8.10 -17.36
N PHE A 302 -7.36 -8.25 -16.39
CA PHE A 302 -7.21 -7.69 -15.06
C PHE A 302 -7.56 -8.70 -13.98
N THR A 303 -7.10 -8.42 -12.76
CA THR A 303 -7.28 -9.27 -11.59
C THR A 303 -8.05 -8.54 -10.50
N THR A 304 -8.78 -9.27 -9.67
CA THR A 304 -9.44 -8.76 -8.47
C THR A 304 -9.62 -9.91 -7.47
N LYS A 305 -9.64 -9.60 -6.17
CA LYS A 305 -9.75 -10.59 -5.10
C LYS A 305 -10.78 -10.16 -4.08
N VAL A 306 -11.71 -11.05 -3.74
CA VAL A 306 -12.67 -10.87 -2.64
C VAL A 306 -12.33 -11.82 -1.49
N ARG A 307 -12.65 -11.40 -0.26
CA ARG A 307 -12.41 -12.15 0.97
C ARG A 307 -13.66 -12.10 1.85
N LEU A 308 -13.96 -13.20 2.51
CA LEU A 308 -14.94 -13.24 3.59
C LEU A 308 -14.20 -13.23 4.93
N LEU A 309 -14.40 -12.18 5.72
CA LEU A 309 -13.73 -12.00 7.02
C LEU A 309 -14.28 -12.91 8.12
N VAL A 310 -15.40 -13.60 7.88
CA VAL A 310 -15.88 -14.68 8.73
C VAL A 310 -15.24 -15.98 8.24
N LYS A 311 -14.24 -16.45 8.98
CA LYS A 311 -13.42 -17.58 8.58
C LYS A 311 -13.90 -18.89 9.23
N PHE A 312 -14.93 -19.47 8.64
CA PHE A 312 -15.44 -20.80 9.02
C PHE A 312 -14.91 -21.90 8.10
N PRO A 313 -14.18 -22.90 8.62
CA PRO A 313 -13.69 -24.03 7.82
C PRO A 313 -14.80 -24.76 7.05
N GLU A 314 -16.02 -24.79 7.60
CA GLU A 314 -17.21 -25.39 7.01
C GLU A 314 -17.61 -24.73 5.69
N LEU A 315 -17.28 -23.45 5.49
CA LEU A 315 -17.60 -22.70 4.27
C LEU A 315 -16.59 -22.93 3.14
N ASN A 316 -15.49 -23.64 3.40
CA ASN A 316 -14.45 -23.88 2.40
C ASN A 316 -15.02 -24.64 1.19
N TYR A 317 -14.80 -24.11 -0.01
CA TYR A 317 -15.36 -24.60 -1.29
C TYR A 317 -16.89 -24.56 -1.43
N GLN A 318 -17.63 -24.02 -0.45
CA GLN A 318 -19.10 -23.97 -0.52
C GLN A 318 -19.63 -22.74 -1.26
N LEU A 319 -18.88 -21.63 -1.25
CA LEU A 319 -19.34 -20.35 -1.78
C LEU A 319 -18.88 -20.16 -3.22
N LYS A 320 -19.83 -20.01 -4.15
CA LYS A 320 -19.56 -19.72 -5.56
C LYS A 320 -19.82 -18.25 -5.83
N ILE A 321 -18.73 -17.48 -5.93
CA ILE A 321 -18.78 -16.04 -6.20
C ILE A 321 -18.99 -15.81 -7.69
N LYS A 322 -19.96 -14.99 -8.06
CA LYS A 322 -20.17 -14.48 -9.43
C LYS A 322 -19.74 -13.03 -9.51
N VAL A 323 -19.07 -12.65 -10.60
CA VAL A 323 -18.67 -11.27 -10.87
C VAL A 323 -19.46 -10.70 -12.06
N CYS A 324 -19.92 -9.45 -11.94
CA CYS A 324 -20.56 -8.68 -13.00
C CYS A 324 -20.12 -7.21 -12.93
N ILE A 325 -20.41 -6.44 -13.98
CA ILE A 325 -20.13 -5.00 -14.03
C ILE A 325 -21.44 -4.26 -14.29
N ASP A 326 -21.61 -3.10 -13.65
CA ASP A 326 -22.78 -2.22 -13.78
C ASP A 326 -24.12 -2.96 -13.63
N LYS A 327 -24.20 -3.80 -12.59
CA LYS A 327 -25.47 -4.42 -12.21
C LYS A 327 -26.50 -3.31 -11.96
N GLU A 328 -27.63 -3.38 -12.66
CA GLU A 328 -28.76 -2.46 -12.47
C GLU A 328 -29.41 -2.75 -11.10
N SER A 329 -28.85 -2.18 -10.03
CA SER A 329 -29.48 -2.12 -8.71
C SER A 329 -30.11 -0.75 -8.54
N GLY A 330 -31.37 -0.70 -8.07
CA GLY A 330 -32.22 0.49 -8.05
C GLY A 330 -31.71 1.70 -7.25
N ASP A 331 -30.56 1.60 -6.58
CA ASP A 331 -30.02 2.62 -5.68
C ASP A 331 -29.12 3.66 -6.38
N VAL A 332 -28.56 3.36 -7.55
CA VAL A 332 -27.69 4.31 -8.29
C VAL A 332 -27.90 4.15 -9.79
N ALA A 333 -28.85 4.91 -10.35
CA ALA A 333 -29.00 5.00 -11.80
C ALA A 333 -27.74 5.64 -12.41
N ALA A 334 -27.01 4.89 -13.23
CA ALA A 334 -25.94 5.43 -14.06
C ALA A 334 -26.51 6.54 -14.96
N ILE A 335 -25.69 7.55 -15.26
CA ILE A 335 -26.08 8.65 -16.15
C ILE A 335 -26.59 8.08 -17.47
N ARG A 336 -27.72 8.62 -17.93
CA ARG A 336 -28.30 8.26 -19.22
C ARG A 336 -27.29 8.55 -20.33
N GLY A 337 -26.87 7.51 -21.05
CA GLY A 337 -25.87 7.63 -22.13
C GLY A 337 -24.48 7.08 -21.79
N SER A 338 -24.27 6.58 -20.57
CA SER A 338 -23.08 5.82 -20.18
C SER A 338 -22.85 4.59 -21.08
N ARG A 339 -21.58 4.30 -21.38
CA ARG A 339 -21.14 3.08 -22.05
C ARG A 339 -21.43 1.89 -21.14
N LYS A 340 -21.85 0.78 -21.75
CA LYS A 340 -22.06 -0.48 -21.05
C LYS A 340 -20.95 -1.47 -21.40
N PHE A 341 -20.55 -2.29 -20.44
CA PHE A 341 -19.49 -3.27 -20.59
C PHE A 341 -19.95 -4.65 -20.17
N ASN A 342 -19.33 -5.67 -20.75
CA ASN A 342 -19.49 -7.06 -20.37
C ASN A 342 -18.16 -7.61 -19.86
N ILE A 343 -18.22 -8.41 -18.79
CA ILE A 343 -17.08 -9.20 -18.31
C ILE A 343 -16.97 -10.47 -19.15
N LEU A 344 -15.79 -10.70 -19.70
CA LEU A 344 -15.37 -11.93 -20.37
C LEU A 344 -14.36 -12.68 -19.49
N GLY A 345 -14.24 -13.99 -19.73
CA GLY A 345 -13.39 -14.89 -18.95
C GLY A 345 -14.19 -15.66 -17.90
N THR A 346 -13.51 -16.09 -16.83
CA THR A 346 -14.12 -16.88 -15.76
C THR A 346 -14.92 -15.98 -14.81
N ASN A 347 -16.20 -15.79 -15.11
CA ASN A 347 -17.11 -14.91 -14.35
C ASN A 347 -17.63 -15.51 -13.03
N THR A 348 -17.28 -16.75 -12.71
CA THR A 348 -17.57 -17.36 -11.40
C THR A 348 -16.33 -18.03 -10.81
N LYS A 349 -16.09 -17.85 -9.52
CA LYS A 349 -14.98 -18.46 -8.80
C LYS A 349 -15.45 -19.01 -7.46
N VAL A 350 -15.03 -20.22 -7.13
CA VAL A 350 -15.30 -20.81 -5.81
C VAL A 350 -14.32 -20.23 -4.80
N MET A 351 -14.84 -19.80 -3.65
CA MET A 351 -14.04 -19.33 -2.52
C MET A 351 -13.39 -20.51 -1.80
N ASN A 352 -12.10 -20.38 -1.51
CA ASN A 352 -11.32 -21.42 -0.84
C ASN A 352 -10.39 -20.84 0.21
N MET A 353 -9.90 -21.71 1.08
CA MET A 353 -8.89 -21.37 2.08
C MET A 353 -7.51 -21.26 1.40
N GLU A 354 -6.85 -20.11 1.51
CA GLU A 354 -5.45 -19.93 1.05
C GLU A 354 -4.44 -20.55 2.01
N GLU A 355 -3.30 -21.01 1.49
CA GLU A 355 -2.20 -21.66 2.24
C GLU A 355 -1.27 -20.67 2.98
N SER A 356 -1.69 -19.41 3.19
CA SER A 356 -0.90 -18.42 3.93
C SER A 356 -0.81 -18.74 5.43
N ASN A 357 0.17 -18.16 6.15
CA ASN A 357 0.45 -18.46 7.56
C ASN A 357 -0.77 -18.44 8.49
N ASN A 358 -1.77 -17.61 8.19
CA ASN A 358 -3.02 -17.54 8.95
C ASN A 358 -4.21 -18.19 8.24
N GLY A 359 -4.12 -18.56 6.96
CA GLY A 359 -5.20 -19.07 6.10
C GLY A 359 -6.39 -18.11 5.95
N SER A 360 -6.87 -17.85 4.74
CA SER A 360 -8.00 -16.93 4.53
C SER A 360 -9.03 -17.47 3.53
N LEU A 361 -10.32 -17.22 3.78
CA LEU A 361 -11.40 -17.55 2.84
C LEU A 361 -11.51 -16.47 1.77
N SER A 362 -10.98 -16.75 0.60
CA SER A 362 -10.94 -15.77 -0.49
C SER A 362 -11.17 -16.39 -1.87
N ALA A 363 -11.51 -15.54 -2.83
CA ALA A 363 -11.68 -15.91 -4.22
C ALA A 363 -10.96 -14.88 -5.12
N GLU A 364 -9.92 -15.33 -5.80
CA GLU A 364 -9.15 -14.51 -6.74
C GLU A 364 -9.57 -14.78 -8.19
N PHE A 365 -9.93 -13.72 -8.89
CA PHE A 365 -10.23 -13.72 -10.32
C PHE A 365 -9.02 -13.17 -11.07
N LYS A 366 -8.37 -13.99 -11.92
CA LYS A 366 -7.12 -13.61 -12.62
C LYS A 366 -7.28 -13.25 -14.10
N HIS A 367 -8.29 -13.80 -14.76
CA HIS A 367 -8.43 -13.75 -16.23
C HIS A 367 -9.72 -13.03 -16.63
N LEU A 368 -10.05 -11.92 -15.97
CA LEU A 368 -11.19 -11.09 -16.34
C LEU A 368 -10.79 -10.14 -17.45
N THR A 369 -11.70 -9.84 -18.38
CA THR A 369 -11.49 -8.85 -19.44
C THR A 369 -12.79 -8.09 -19.70
N LEU A 370 -12.72 -6.79 -19.97
CA LEU A 370 -13.89 -6.00 -20.34
C LEU A 370 -14.02 -5.87 -21.85
N ARG A 371 -15.24 -6.04 -22.35
CA ARG A 371 -15.63 -5.73 -23.74
C ARG A 371 -16.82 -4.77 -23.73
N GLU A 372 -16.71 -3.70 -24.51
CA GLU A 372 -17.78 -2.73 -24.70
C GLU A 372 -18.99 -3.38 -25.39
N GLN A 373 -20.19 -3.14 -24.86
CA GLN A 373 -21.44 -3.62 -25.42
C GLN A 373 -21.89 -2.70 -26.55
N ARG A 374 -21.68 -3.14 -27.79
CA ARG A 374 -22.14 -2.42 -28.99
C ARG A 374 -23.49 -2.97 -29.42
N CYS A 375 -24.59 -2.45 -28.86
CA CYS A 375 -25.96 -2.49 -29.43
C CYS A 375 -26.98 -1.91 -28.42
N GLY A 376 -27.79 -0.94 -28.88
CA GLY A 376 -28.95 -0.39 -28.17
C GLY A 376 -29.17 1.08 -28.57
N ASN A 377 -30.29 1.37 -29.22
CA ASN A 377 -30.73 2.71 -29.65
C ASN A 377 -31.10 3.64 -28.45
N GLY A 378 -30.30 3.63 -27.38
CA GLY A 378 -30.33 4.66 -26.35
C GLY A 378 -29.52 5.83 -26.87
N GLY A 379 -30.18 6.73 -27.60
CA GLY A 379 -29.55 7.83 -28.30
C GLY A 379 -28.49 8.54 -27.46
N ARG A 380 -27.31 8.75 -28.06
CA ARG A 380 -26.44 9.89 -27.73
C ARG A 380 -27.21 11.17 -28.09
N THR A 381 -28.26 11.49 -27.35
CA THR A 381 -28.94 12.77 -27.49
C THR A 381 -28.08 13.78 -26.76
N ASN A 382 -27.63 14.80 -27.50
CA ASN A 382 -26.92 15.99 -27.00
C ASN A 382 -27.57 16.50 -25.71
N SER A 383 -27.06 16.07 -24.57
CA SER A 383 -27.19 16.79 -23.31
C SER A 383 -25.78 17.19 -22.89
N ASP A 384 -25.62 18.41 -22.39
CA ASP A 384 -24.39 18.92 -21.74
C ASP A 384 -23.96 18.09 -20.50
N ALA A 385 -24.58 16.91 -20.28
CA ALA A 385 -24.38 16.02 -19.15
C ALA A 385 -23.62 14.72 -19.50
N SER A 386 -23.11 14.56 -20.73
CA SER A 386 -22.28 13.40 -21.08
C SER A 386 -20.84 13.61 -20.59
N LEU A 387 -20.46 12.87 -19.54
CA LEU A 387 -19.08 12.84 -19.04
C LEU A 387 -18.13 12.31 -20.11
N ILE A 388 -16.90 12.81 -20.12
CA ILE A 388 -15.86 12.27 -21.01
C ILE A 388 -15.49 10.85 -20.58
N VAL A 389 -14.95 10.07 -21.52
CA VAL A 389 -14.58 8.65 -21.33
C VAL A 389 -13.78 8.36 -20.06
N THR A 390 -12.90 9.28 -19.65
CA THR A 390 -12.04 9.10 -18.47
C THR A 390 -12.69 9.52 -17.15
N GLU A 391 -13.85 10.17 -17.20
CA GLU A 391 -14.63 10.60 -16.03
C GLU A 391 -15.84 9.69 -15.75
N GLU A 392 -16.13 8.79 -16.69
CA GLU A 392 -17.16 7.78 -16.51
C GLU A 392 -16.67 6.67 -15.58
N LEU A 393 -17.43 6.45 -14.51
CA LEU A 393 -17.12 5.47 -13.47
C LEU A 393 -18.08 4.28 -13.55
N HIS A 394 -17.54 3.09 -13.34
CA HIS A 394 -18.27 1.82 -13.38
C HIS A 394 -18.03 1.05 -12.08
N LEU A 395 -18.91 0.08 -11.76
CA LEU A 395 -18.77 -0.75 -10.56
C LEU A 395 -18.69 -2.23 -10.93
N ILE A 396 -17.70 -2.92 -10.39
CA ILE A 396 -17.62 -4.38 -10.46
C ILE A 396 -18.26 -4.95 -9.19
N THR A 397 -19.32 -5.73 -9.36
CA THR A 397 -20.13 -6.32 -8.29
C THR A 397 -19.82 -7.81 -8.17
N PHE A 398 -19.72 -8.28 -6.92
CA PHE A 398 -19.50 -9.67 -6.56
C PHE A 398 -20.70 -10.16 -5.75
N GLU A 399 -21.22 -11.32 -6.13
CA GLU A 399 -22.42 -11.91 -5.54
C GLU A 399 -22.15 -13.36 -5.13
N THR A 400 -22.68 -13.79 -4.00
CA THR A 400 -22.76 -15.21 -3.61
C THR A 400 -23.92 -15.42 -2.65
N GLU A 401 -24.35 -16.66 -2.51
CA GLU A 401 -25.31 -17.07 -1.49
C GLU A 401 -24.60 -17.99 -0.49
N VAL A 402 -24.90 -17.83 0.80
CA VAL A 402 -24.41 -18.67 1.89
C VAL A 402 -25.58 -19.45 2.47
N TYR A 403 -25.40 -20.76 2.61
CA TYR A 403 -26.31 -21.65 3.33
C TYR A 403 -25.59 -22.21 4.55
N HIS A 404 -25.88 -21.71 5.74
CA HIS A 404 -25.19 -22.12 6.96
C HIS A 404 -26.16 -22.26 8.14
N GLN A 405 -26.16 -23.42 8.81
CA GLN A 405 -27.02 -23.74 9.96
C GLN A 405 -28.53 -23.39 9.75
N GLY A 406 -29.06 -23.66 8.55
CA GLY A 406 -30.45 -23.40 8.18
C GLY A 406 -30.76 -21.94 7.83
N LEU A 407 -29.76 -21.06 7.74
CA LEU A 407 -29.91 -19.68 7.26
C LEU A 407 -29.44 -19.57 5.81
N LYS A 408 -30.27 -18.96 4.96
CA LYS A 408 -29.87 -18.45 3.65
C LYS A 408 -29.52 -16.96 3.76
N ILE A 409 -28.31 -16.59 3.34
CA ILE A 409 -27.83 -15.21 3.34
C ILE A 409 -27.24 -14.88 1.97
N ASP A 410 -27.80 -13.88 1.31
CA ASP A 410 -27.24 -13.34 0.08
C ASP A 410 -26.17 -12.30 0.43
N LEU A 411 -24.97 -12.49 -0.10
CA LEU A 411 -23.82 -11.60 0.07
C LEU A 411 -23.56 -10.87 -1.23
N GLU A 412 -23.45 -9.55 -1.15
CA GLU A 412 -23.09 -8.69 -2.27
C GLU A 412 -22.06 -7.66 -1.80
N THR A 413 -20.99 -7.49 -2.58
CA THR A 413 -20.00 -6.43 -2.37
C THR A 413 -19.53 -5.88 -3.72
N HIS A 414 -18.85 -4.75 -3.72
CA HIS A 414 -18.42 -4.05 -4.94
C HIS A 414 -16.98 -3.57 -4.82
N SER A 415 -16.32 -3.43 -5.97
CA SER A 415 -15.06 -2.69 -6.05
C SER A 415 -15.28 -1.20 -5.77
N LEU A 416 -14.18 -0.48 -5.58
CA LEU A 416 -14.21 0.97 -5.79
C LEU A 416 -14.54 1.28 -7.26
N PRO A 417 -15.01 2.49 -7.57
CA PRO A 417 -15.34 2.82 -8.94
C PRO A 417 -14.12 2.74 -9.86
N VAL A 418 -14.34 2.13 -11.02
CA VAL A 418 -13.32 1.87 -12.04
C VAL A 418 -13.53 2.76 -13.26
N VAL A 419 -12.45 3.21 -13.88
CA VAL A 419 -12.47 3.93 -15.16
C VAL A 419 -12.11 2.96 -16.29
N VAL A 420 -12.95 2.90 -17.33
CA VAL A 420 -12.74 1.99 -18.47
C VAL A 420 -12.24 2.74 -19.70
N ILE A 421 -10.99 2.48 -20.08
CA ILE A 421 -10.29 3.11 -21.22
C ILE A 421 -10.23 2.18 -22.44
N SER A 422 -10.09 2.77 -23.62
CA SER A 422 -9.91 2.03 -24.89
C SER A 422 -8.45 2.03 -25.35
N ASN A 423 -7.70 3.09 -25.05
CA ASN A 423 -6.30 3.25 -25.44
C ASN A 423 -5.43 3.66 -24.25
N ILE A 424 -4.18 3.22 -24.23
CA ILE A 424 -3.23 3.53 -23.16
C ILE A 424 -2.91 5.03 -23.07
N CYS A 425 -3.07 5.79 -24.16
CA CYS A 425 -2.90 7.25 -24.12
C CYS A 425 -3.90 7.96 -23.19
N GLN A 426 -5.00 7.28 -22.80
CA GLN A 426 -5.99 7.80 -21.86
C GLN A 426 -5.61 7.54 -20.40
N MET A 427 -4.61 6.69 -20.14
CA MET A 427 -4.18 6.28 -18.80
C MET A 427 -3.89 7.48 -17.87
N PRO A 428 -3.17 8.55 -18.29
CA PRO A 428 -2.90 9.67 -17.39
C PRO A 428 -4.18 10.35 -16.90
N ASN A 429 -5.12 10.63 -17.81
CA ASN A 429 -6.39 11.29 -17.46
C ASN A 429 -7.32 10.37 -16.64
N ALA A 430 -7.38 9.08 -17.00
CA ALA A 430 -8.14 8.10 -16.22
C ALA A 430 -7.60 7.98 -14.79
N TRP A 431 -6.27 7.97 -14.64
CA TRP A 431 -5.64 7.93 -13.34
C TRP A 431 -5.92 9.20 -12.52
N ALA A 432 -5.90 10.39 -13.13
CA ALA A 432 -6.33 11.60 -12.44
C ALA A 432 -7.77 11.51 -11.89
N SER A 433 -8.69 10.89 -12.62
CA SER A 433 -10.05 10.67 -12.12
C SER A 433 -10.08 9.73 -10.92
N ILE A 434 -9.26 8.66 -10.93
CA ILE A 434 -9.10 7.77 -9.78
C ILE A 434 -8.48 8.50 -8.58
N LEU A 435 -7.45 9.33 -8.80
CA LEU A 435 -6.84 10.15 -7.76
C LEU A 435 -7.88 11.10 -7.13
N TRP A 436 -8.61 11.86 -7.95
CA TRP A 436 -9.57 12.86 -7.47
C TRP A 436 -10.72 12.22 -6.70
N TYR A 437 -11.24 11.09 -7.19
CA TYR A 437 -12.30 10.33 -6.52
C TYR A 437 -11.85 9.87 -5.13
N ASN A 438 -10.77 9.09 -5.08
CA ASN A 438 -10.33 8.45 -3.84
C ASN A 438 -9.71 9.44 -2.84
N MET A 439 -9.20 10.58 -3.30
CA MET A 439 -8.75 11.66 -2.42
C MET A 439 -9.94 12.29 -1.68
N LEU A 440 -11.03 12.62 -2.38
CA LEU A 440 -12.07 13.53 -1.88
C LEU A 440 -13.36 12.86 -1.39
N THR A 441 -13.58 11.58 -1.66
CA THR A 441 -14.76 10.88 -1.14
C THR A 441 -14.42 9.53 -0.50
N ASN A 442 -15.17 9.20 0.54
CA ASN A 442 -15.23 7.87 1.14
C ASN A 442 -16.46 7.08 0.67
N HIS A 443 -17.37 7.68 -0.11
CA HIS A 443 -18.56 7.01 -0.62
C HIS A 443 -18.13 5.97 -1.67
N PRO A 444 -18.45 4.68 -1.52
CA PRO A 444 -17.89 3.65 -2.39
C PRO A 444 -18.62 3.47 -3.74
N LYS A 445 -19.83 4.00 -3.88
CA LYS A 445 -20.71 3.76 -5.05
C LYS A 445 -21.07 5.00 -5.89
N ASN A 446 -20.42 6.15 -5.69
CA ASN A 446 -20.85 7.38 -6.37
C ASN A 446 -20.33 7.44 -7.82
N VAL A 447 -20.93 6.67 -8.73
CA VAL A 447 -20.53 6.65 -10.15
C VAL A 447 -20.77 7.99 -10.87
N ASN A 448 -21.60 8.87 -10.30
CA ASN A 448 -21.94 10.18 -10.86
C ASN A 448 -21.08 11.32 -10.28
N PHE A 449 -19.95 11.00 -9.65
CA PHE A 449 -19.06 11.93 -8.95
C PHE A 449 -18.60 13.11 -9.82
N PHE A 450 -18.28 12.86 -11.10
CA PHE A 450 -17.77 13.89 -12.02
C PHE A 450 -18.86 14.78 -12.64
N THR A 451 -20.14 14.55 -12.35
CA THR A 451 -21.21 15.49 -12.73
C THR A 451 -21.07 16.82 -12.02
N LYS A 452 -20.63 16.80 -10.75
CA LYS A 452 -20.31 17.98 -9.95
C LYS A 452 -19.12 17.65 -9.04
N PRO A 453 -17.89 17.64 -9.59
CA PRO A 453 -16.72 17.21 -8.84
C PRO A 453 -16.48 18.17 -7.67
N PRO A 454 -16.23 17.66 -6.45
CA PRO A 454 -15.87 18.49 -5.31
C PRO A 454 -14.52 19.17 -5.53
N VAL A 455 -14.33 20.25 -4.79
CA VAL A 455 -13.08 21.02 -4.74
C VAL A 455 -12.18 20.40 -3.68
N GLY A 456 -10.91 20.16 -4.00
CA GLY A 456 -9.91 19.67 -3.05
C GLY A 456 -9.12 20.81 -2.42
N THR A 457 -8.47 20.55 -1.28
CA THR A 457 -7.50 21.49 -0.71
C THR A 457 -6.08 21.18 -1.20
N TRP A 458 -5.20 22.18 -1.21
CA TRP A 458 -3.79 21.98 -1.53
C TRP A 458 -3.13 20.96 -0.59
N ASP A 459 -3.47 20.93 0.70
CA ASP A 459 -2.88 19.97 1.64
C ASP A 459 -3.13 18.52 1.19
N GLN A 460 -4.37 18.22 0.77
CA GLN A 460 -4.76 16.92 0.24
C GLN A 460 -4.06 16.62 -1.10
N VAL A 461 -4.06 17.59 -2.02
CA VAL A 461 -3.45 17.42 -3.34
C VAL A 461 -1.94 17.22 -3.22
N ALA A 462 -1.25 18.04 -2.43
CA ALA A 462 0.19 17.98 -2.21
C ALA A 462 0.64 16.62 -1.66
N GLU A 463 -0.10 16.10 -0.69
CA GLU A 463 0.14 14.77 -0.12
C GLU A 463 0.01 13.69 -1.21
N VAL A 464 -1.10 13.69 -1.96
CA VAL A 464 -1.33 12.73 -3.06
C VAL A 464 -0.26 12.85 -4.15
N LEU A 465 0.16 14.07 -4.51
CA LEU A 465 1.24 14.30 -5.48
C LEU A 465 2.56 13.68 -4.99
N SER A 466 2.89 13.86 -3.70
CA SER A 466 4.08 13.25 -3.11
C SER A 466 4.02 11.71 -3.17
N TRP A 467 2.84 11.13 -2.89
CA TRP A 467 2.61 9.69 -3.02
C TRP A 467 2.82 9.16 -4.44
N GLN A 468 2.52 9.94 -5.48
CA GLN A 468 2.76 9.50 -6.86
C GLN A 468 4.25 9.30 -7.15
N PHE A 469 5.11 10.10 -6.53
CA PHE A 469 6.56 9.95 -6.62
C PHE A 469 7.07 8.84 -5.70
N SER A 470 6.62 8.77 -4.43
CA SER A 470 7.12 7.78 -3.47
C SER A 470 6.60 6.36 -3.69
N SER A 471 5.52 6.18 -4.44
CA SER A 471 5.05 4.84 -4.85
C SER A 471 5.82 4.29 -6.05
N THR A 472 6.32 5.18 -6.91
CA THR A 472 7.05 4.83 -8.14
C THR A 472 8.58 4.81 -7.92
N THR A 473 9.05 5.54 -6.91
CA THR A 473 10.47 5.76 -6.61
C THR A 473 10.73 5.59 -5.11
N LYS A 474 11.98 5.69 -4.65
CA LYS A 474 12.31 5.56 -3.23
C LYS A 474 12.04 6.82 -2.39
N ARG A 475 11.64 7.94 -3.01
CA ARG A 475 11.38 9.21 -2.31
C ARG A 475 10.22 10.00 -2.90
N GLY A 476 9.49 10.71 -2.04
CA GLY A 476 8.44 11.64 -2.44
C GLY A 476 8.97 13.02 -2.83
N LEU A 477 8.08 14.01 -2.79
CA LEU A 477 8.40 15.41 -3.05
C LEU A 477 8.80 16.13 -1.75
N THR A 478 9.80 17.00 -1.83
CA THR A 478 10.17 17.89 -0.72
C THR A 478 9.21 19.07 -0.62
N ILE A 479 9.22 19.77 0.52
CA ILE A 479 8.39 20.97 0.73
C ILE A 479 8.67 22.03 -0.34
N GLU A 480 9.95 22.27 -0.69
CA GLU A 480 10.32 23.23 -1.73
C GLU A 480 9.77 22.86 -3.12
N GLN A 481 9.83 21.57 -3.47
CA GLN A 481 9.26 21.05 -4.71
C GLN A 481 7.74 21.21 -4.73
N LEU A 482 7.07 20.92 -3.61
CA LEU A 482 5.64 21.11 -3.44
C LEU A 482 5.24 22.57 -3.53
N THR A 483 5.94 23.49 -2.87
CA THR A 483 5.66 24.94 -2.95
C THR A 483 5.73 25.45 -4.39
N THR A 484 6.72 24.99 -5.17
CA THR A 484 6.84 25.36 -6.59
C THR A 484 5.65 24.84 -7.41
N LEU A 485 5.20 23.61 -7.15
CA LEU A 485 4.00 23.05 -7.78
C LEU A 485 2.72 23.79 -7.37
N ALA A 486 2.64 24.22 -6.11
CA ALA A 486 1.53 25.01 -5.57
C ALA A 486 1.42 26.35 -6.31
N GLU A 487 2.54 27.08 -6.41
CA GLU A 487 2.62 28.35 -7.15
C GLU A 487 2.20 28.17 -8.61
N LYS A 488 2.59 27.06 -9.23
CA LYS A 488 2.21 26.77 -10.62
C LYS A 488 0.71 26.54 -10.80
N LEU A 489 0.05 25.93 -9.81
CA LEU A 489 -1.38 25.68 -9.84
C LEU A 489 -2.19 26.89 -9.38
N LEU A 490 -1.75 27.63 -8.38
CA LEU A 490 -2.55 28.63 -7.66
C LEU A 490 -2.09 30.08 -7.92
N GLY A 491 -0.91 30.26 -8.48
CA GLY A 491 -0.22 31.55 -8.55
C GLY A 491 0.55 31.85 -7.25
N PRO A 492 1.29 32.98 -7.19
CA PRO A 492 2.09 33.36 -6.03
C PRO A 492 1.23 33.53 -4.76
N CYS A 493 1.58 32.81 -3.70
CA CYS A 493 0.97 32.93 -2.38
C CYS A 493 2.01 32.70 -1.27
N VAL A 494 1.77 33.27 -0.09
CA VAL A 494 2.64 33.13 1.10
C VAL A 494 2.40 31.78 1.81
N ASN A 495 1.15 31.33 1.88
CA ASN A 495 0.77 30.06 2.48
C ASN A 495 -0.33 29.40 1.65
N TYR A 496 -0.05 28.19 1.16
CA TYR A 496 -0.99 27.44 0.31
C TYR A 496 -1.91 26.51 1.12
N SER A 497 -1.73 26.38 2.44
CA SER A 497 -2.56 25.51 3.27
C SER A 497 -4.02 25.95 3.23
N GLY A 498 -4.93 24.99 3.03
CA GLY A 498 -6.36 25.22 2.86
C GLY A 498 -6.76 25.85 1.51
N CYS A 499 -5.83 26.22 0.63
CA CYS A 499 -6.18 26.77 -0.69
C CYS A 499 -6.95 25.75 -1.52
N GLN A 500 -7.99 26.22 -2.20
CA GLN A 500 -8.90 25.38 -2.97
C GLN A 500 -8.42 25.14 -4.40
N ILE A 501 -8.55 23.90 -4.87
CA ILE A 501 -8.18 23.46 -6.21
C ILE A 501 -9.36 22.73 -6.84
N THR A 502 -9.80 23.21 -8.00
CA THR A 502 -10.89 22.59 -8.75
C THR A 502 -10.37 21.42 -9.60
N TRP A 503 -11.24 20.44 -9.86
CA TRP A 503 -10.95 19.36 -10.81
C TRP A 503 -10.51 19.89 -12.18
N ALA A 504 -11.15 20.97 -12.62
CA ALA A 504 -10.84 21.60 -13.88
C ALA A 504 -9.39 22.09 -13.94
N LYS A 505 -8.94 22.85 -12.92
CA LYS A 505 -7.56 23.35 -12.84
C LYS A 505 -6.51 22.22 -12.74
N PHE A 506 -6.87 21.11 -12.10
CA PHE A 506 -5.98 19.96 -11.94
C PHE A 506 -5.78 19.17 -13.24
N CYS A 507 -6.86 18.87 -13.98
CA CYS A 507 -6.81 17.92 -15.10
C CYS A 507 -7.51 18.33 -16.41
N LYS A 508 -8.48 19.26 -16.40
CA LYS A 508 -9.20 19.68 -17.63
C LYS A 508 -8.59 20.90 -18.32
N GLU A 509 -8.32 21.93 -17.55
CA GLU A 509 -7.81 23.20 -18.04
C GLU A 509 -6.34 23.07 -18.39
N ASN A 510 -5.94 23.75 -19.46
CA ASN A 510 -4.54 23.87 -19.79
C ASN A 510 -3.85 24.82 -18.79
N MET A 511 -2.61 24.52 -18.42
CA MET A 511 -1.81 25.45 -17.64
C MET A 511 -1.60 26.76 -18.41
N ALA A 512 -1.43 27.87 -17.68
CA ALA A 512 -1.26 29.20 -18.28
C ALA A 512 -0.15 29.20 -19.35
N GLY A 513 -0.52 29.57 -20.58
CA GLY A 513 0.41 29.62 -21.73
C GLY A 513 0.90 28.26 -22.24
N LYS A 514 0.24 27.15 -21.89
CA LYS A 514 0.57 25.78 -22.34
C LYS A 514 -0.62 25.12 -23.04
N GLY A 515 -0.36 24.09 -23.83
CA GLY A 515 -1.38 23.29 -24.55
C GLY A 515 -1.74 21.97 -23.87
N PHE A 516 -1.51 21.86 -22.56
CA PHE A 516 -1.73 20.65 -21.77
C PHE A 516 -2.05 20.98 -20.31
N SER A 517 -2.73 20.06 -19.62
CA SER A 517 -3.12 20.21 -18.22
C SER A 517 -1.98 19.92 -17.24
N PHE A 518 -2.14 20.37 -16.00
CA PHE A 518 -1.16 20.18 -14.94
C PHE A 518 -0.85 18.70 -14.69
N TRP A 519 -1.89 17.89 -14.49
CA TRP A 519 -1.70 16.47 -14.19
C TRP A 519 -1.00 15.71 -15.33
N VAL A 520 -1.39 15.93 -16.59
CA VAL A 520 -0.76 15.26 -17.74
C VAL A 520 0.73 15.58 -17.84
N TRP A 521 1.12 16.82 -17.53
CA TRP A 521 2.53 17.21 -17.46
C TRP A 521 3.27 16.48 -16.35
N LEU A 522 2.68 16.44 -15.15
CA LEU A 522 3.30 15.82 -13.99
C LEU A 522 3.42 14.29 -14.13
N ASP A 523 2.39 13.62 -14.65
CA ASP A 523 2.42 12.18 -14.93
C ASP A 523 3.50 11.81 -15.96
N ASN A 524 3.69 12.65 -16.98
CA ASN A 524 4.79 12.46 -17.93
C ASN A 524 6.18 12.64 -17.31
N ILE A 525 6.32 13.54 -16.33
CA ILE A 525 7.55 13.64 -15.52
C ILE A 525 7.75 12.38 -14.68
N ILE A 526 6.71 11.87 -14.02
CA ILE A 526 6.81 10.63 -13.24
C ILE A 526 7.23 9.46 -14.14
N ASP A 527 6.68 9.35 -15.35
CA ASP A 527 7.09 8.33 -16.33
C ASP A 527 8.54 8.51 -16.80
N LEU A 528 8.99 9.75 -17.02
CA LEU A 528 10.38 10.07 -17.34
C LEU A 528 11.32 9.65 -16.19
N VAL A 529 10.95 9.97 -14.96
CA VAL A 529 11.70 9.61 -13.75
C VAL A 529 11.82 8.10 -13.62
N LYS A 530 10.69 7.40 -13.69
CA LYS A 530 10.62 5.95 -13.55
C LYS A 530 11.51 5.22 -14.55
N LYS A 531 11.49 5.64 -15.82
CA LYS A 531 12.14 4.90 -16.92
C LYS A 531 13.59 5.28 -17.17
N TYR A 532 13.98 6.54 -16.99
CA TYR A 532 15.26 7.03 -17.50
C TYR A 532 16.21 7.58 -16.43
N ILE A 533 15.70 8.07 -15.31
CA ILE A 533 16.51 8.81 -14.31
C ILE A 533 16.20 8.39 -12.86
N LEU A 534 15.69 7.17 -12.67
CA LEU A 534 15.23 6.66 -11.38
C LEU A 534 16.33 6.68 -10.31
N ALA A 535 17.53 6.22 -10.65
CA ALA A 535 18.66 6.21 -9.72
C ALA A 535 19.06 7.63 -9.30
N LEU A 536 19.16 8.55 -10.27
CA LEU A 536 19.51 9.95 -10.03
C LEU A 536 18.47 10.67 -9.14
N TRP A 537 17.19 10.35 -9.34
CA TRP A 537 16.11 10.87 -8.50
C TRP A 537 16.16 10.35 -7.07
N ASN A 538 16.39 9.05 -6.90
CA ASN A 538 16.42 8.38 -5.59
C ASN A 538 17.55 8.90 -4.69
N GLU A 539 18.72 9.19 -5.24
CA GLU A 539 19.85 9.78 -4.50
C GLU A 539 19.66 11.26 -4.17
N GLY A 540 18.60 11.91 -4.68
CA GLY A 540 18.35 13.33 -4.43
C GLY A 540 19.21 14.30 -5.26
N TYR A 541 19.90 13.83 -6.30
CA TYR A 541 20.71 14.70 -7.19
C TYR A 541 19.86 15.60 -8.10
N ILE A 542 18.55 15.33 -8.20
CA ILE A 542 17.63 16.10 -9.04
C ILE A 542 16.78 17.03 -8.17
N MET A 543 16.97 18.33 -8.36
CA MET A 543 16.13 19.36 -7.75
C MET A 543 14.70 19.33 -8.31
N GLY A 544 14.56 19.08 -9.62
CA GLY A 544 13.28 18.75 -10.25
C GLY A 544 12.36 19.96 -10.44
N PHE A 545 11.70 20.40 -9.38
CA PHE A 545 10.73 21.50 -9.43
C PHE A 545 11.31 22.76 -8.79
N ILE A 546 11.61 23.76 -9.62
CA ILE A 546 12.11 25.07 -9.19
C ILE A 546 11.67 26.15 -10.20
N SER A 547 11.19 27.29 -9.70
CA SER A 547 10.83 28.44 -10.55
C SER A 547 12.07 29.10 -11.16
N LYS A 548 11.92 29.77 -12.30
CA LYS A 548 13.05 30.46 -12.96
C LYS A 548 13.64 31.56 -12.09
N GLU A 549 12.80 32.24 -11.31
CA GLU A 549 13.20 33.29 -10.38
C GLU A 549 14.08 32.70 -9.26
N ARG A 550 13.64 31.59 -8.66
CA ARG A 550 14.37 30.92 -7.57
C ARG A 550 15.65 30.27 -8.09
N GLU A 551 15.60 29.63 -9.25
CA GLU A 551 16.76 29.06 -9.95
C GLU A 551 17.85 30.11 -10.13
N ARG A 552 17.49 31.30 -10.61
CA ARG A 552 18.46 32.41 -10.73
C ARG A 552 18.99 32.85 -9.39
N ALA A 553 18.14 32.97 -8.37
CA ALA A 553 18.54 33.42 -7.04
C ALA A 553 19.57 32.47 -6.38
N ILE A 554 19.46 31.16 -6.58
CA ILE A 554 20.37 30.17 -5.95
C ILE A 554 21.64 29.94 -6.75
N LEU A 555 21.60 30.08 -8.09
CA LEU A 555 22.78 29.91 -8.94
C LEU A 555 23.63 31.18 -9.03
N SER A 556 23.02 32.37 -8.98
CA SER A 556 23.76 33.64 -9.13
C SER A 556 24.91 33.85 -8.13
N PRO A 557 24.80 33.48 -6.84
CA PRO A 557 25.90 33.62 -5.88
C PRO A 557 26.93 32.49 -5.93
N LYS A 558 26.71 31.44 -6.73
CA LYS A 558 27.58 30.25 -6.79
C LYS A 558 28.75 30.44 -7.75
N PRO A 559 29.86 29.69 -7.57
CA PRO A 559 31.01 29.79 -8.47
C PRO A 559 30.66 29.32 -9.89
N PRO A 560 31.32 29.87 -10.93
CA PRO A 560 31.14 29.42 -12.31
C PRO A 560 31.30 27.90 -12.45
N GLY A 561 30.42 27.31 -13.24
CA GLY A 561 30.35 25.87 -13.46
C GLY A 561 29.49 25.10 -12.44
N THR A 562 28.89 25.80 -11.47
CA THR A 562 27.82 25.22 -10.64
C THR A 562 26.55 25.06 -11.45
N PHE A 563 25.90 23.90 -11.39
CA PHE A 563 24.69 23.60 -12.12
C PHE A 563 23.64 22.87 -11.27
N LEU A 564 22.39 22.90 -11.72
CA LEU A 564 21.29 22.14 -11.14
C LEU A 564 20.47 21.44 -12.21
N LEU A 565 19.72 20.40 -11.79
CA LEU A 565 18.88 19.59 -12.65
C LEU A 565 17.40 19.88 -12.35
N ARG A 566 16.62 20.26 -13.37
CA ARG A 566 15.19 20.54 -13.23
C ARG A 566 14.35 20.00 -14.38
N PHE A 567 13.06 19.82 -14.13
CA PHE A 567 12.10 19.43 -15.16
C PHE A 567 11.66 20.62 -16.01
N SER A 568 11.42 20.34 -17.29
CA SER A 568 10.88 21.34 -18.21
C SER A 568 9.41 21.57 -17.96
N GLU A 569 9.05 22.84 -17.81
CA GLU A 569 7.66 23.27 -17.70
C GLU A 569 6.97 23.47 -19.05
N SER A 570 7.72 23.39 -20.16
CA SER A 570 7.22 23.67 -21.50
C SER A 570 7.05 22.42 -22.37
N SER A 571 7.56 21.26 -21.93
CA SER A 571 7.42 20.00 -22.65
C SER A 571 6.22 19.21 -22.15
N LYS A 572 5.29 18.89 -23.04
CA LYS A 572 4.14 18.01 -22.76
C LYS A 572 4.60 16.59 -22.40
N GLU A 573 5.63 16.09 -23.09
CA GLU A 573 6.10 14.71 -22.97
C GLU A 573 6.96 14.46 -21.72
N GLY A 574 7.18 15.51 -20.92
CA GLY A 574 8.16 15.52 -19.85
C GLY A 574 9.57 15.65 -20.43
N GLY A 575 10.38 16.48 -19.77
CA GLY A 575 11.79 16.60 -20.13
C GLY A 575 12.59 17.06 -18.94
N ILE A 576 13.87 16.70 -18.92
CA ILE A 576 14.83 17.16 -17.92
C ILE A 576 15.84 18.08 -18.59
N THR A 577 16.20 19.17 -17.92
CA THR A 577 17.23 20.11 -18.36
C THR A 577 18.17 20.37 -17.20
N PHE A 578 19.32 20.93 -17.52
CA PHE A 578 20.24 21.47 -16.54
C PHE A 578 20.53 22.93 -16.85
N THR A 579 20.75 23.68 -15.78
CA THR A 579 21.05 25.10 -15.82
C THR A 579 22.31 25.34 -15.03
N TRP A 580 23.22 26.14 -15.57
CA TRP A 580 24.50 26.45 -14.94
C TRP A 580 24.79 27.94 -14.93
N VAL A 581 25.70 28.33 -14.04
CA VAL A 581 26.18 29.71 -13.91
C VAL A 581 27.55 29.87 -14.54
N GLU A 582 27.72 30.95 -15.29
CA GLU A 582 28.99 31.41 -15.86
C GLU A 582 29.23 32.88 -15.50
N LYS A 583 30.48 33.33 -15.64
CA LYS A 583 30.83 34.75 -15.59
C LYS A 583 31.32 35.16 -16.96
N ASP A 584 30.76 36.25 -17.47
CA ASP A 584 31.29 36.83 -18.71
C ASP A 584 32.64 37.54 -18.47
N ILE A 585 33.24 38.02 -19.55
CA ILE A 585 34.50 38.78 -19.53
C ILE A 585 34.45 40.04 -18.65
N ASN A 586 33.26 40.54 -18.35
CA ASN A 586 33.04 41.72 -17.51
C ASN A 586 32.72 41.34 -16.04
N GLY A 587 32.80 40.04 -15.70
CA GLY A 587 32.49 39.52 -14.38
C GLY A 587 31.00 39.44 -14.05
N LYS A 588 30.12 39.68 -15.03
CA LYS A 588 28.67 39.60 -14.84
C LYS A 588 28.23 38.14 -14.90
N THR A 589 27.45 37.74 -13.91
CA THR A 589 26.83 36.42 -13.82
C THR A 589 25.84 36.21 -14.97
N GLN A 590 26.05 35.16 -15.75
CA GLN A 590 25.13 34.67 -16.77
C GLN A 590 24.62 33.28 -16.39
N ILE A 591 23.34 33.03 -16.66
CA ILE A 591 22.70 31.74 -16.35
C ILE A 591 22.17 31.17 -17.66
N GLN A 592 22.67 29.99 -18.01
CA GLN A 592 22.35 29.31 -19.26
C GLN A 592 21.65 27.98 -18.97
N SER A 593 20.73 27.59 -19.85
CA SER A 593 20.02 26.31 -19.79
C SER A 593 20.05 25.64 -21.16
N VAL A 594 20.10 24.31 -21.17
CA VAL A 594 19.98 23.54 -22.41
C VAL A 594 18.54 23.30 -22.80
N GLU A 595 18.31 23.00 -24.08
CA GLU A 595 17.03 22.47 -24.53
C GLU A 595 16.70 21.18 -23.74
N PRO A 596 15.47 21.00 -23.24
CA PRO A 596 15.13 19.85 -22.42
C PRO A 596 15.28 18.51 -23.16
N TYR A 597 15.95 17.57 -22.51
CA TYR A 597 16.04 16.19 -22.96
C TYR A 597 14.75 15.45 -22.63
N THR A 598 14.10 14.91 -23.67
CA THR A 598 12.90 14.09 -23.54
C THR A 598 13.24 12.61 -23.63
N LYS A 599 12.22 11.75 -23.55
CA LYS A 599 12.34 10.30 -23.72
C LYS A 599 13.04 9.93 -25.03
N GLN A 600 12.89 10.72 -26.10
CA GLN A 600 13.53 10.45 -27.39
C GLN A 600 15.05 10.51 -27.29
N GLN A 601 15.61 11.57 -26.68
CA GLN A 601 17.05 11.71 -26.48
C GLN A 601 17.57 10.72 -25.43
N LEU A 602 16.84 10.53 -24.32
CA LEU A 602 17.27 9.65 -23.22
C LEU A 602 17.24 8.15 -23.56
N ASN A 603 16.54 7.76 -24.63
CA ASN A 603 16.64 6.40 -25.17
C ASN A 603 17.99 6.14 -25.86
N SER A 604 18.64 7.18 -26.37
CA SER A 604 19.89 7.07 -27.13
C SER A 604 21.12 7.15 -26.23
N MET A 605 21.07 7.98 -25.18
CA MET A 605 22.16 8.17 -24.23
C MET A 605 21.59 8.42 -22.83
N SER A 606 22.21 7.83 -21.81
CA SER A 606 21.75 8.06 -20.43
C SER A 606 21.98 9.50 -20.01
N PHE A 607 21.13 10.02 -19.10
CA PHE A 607 21.27 11.41 -18.67
C PHE A 607 22.59 11.69 -17.93
N ALA A 608 23.13 10.69 -17.22
CA ALA A 608 24.44 10.81 -16.57
C ALA A 608 25.59 10.91 -17.60
N GLU A 609 25.55 10.12 -18.68
CA GLU A 609 26.53 10.21 -19.77
C GLU A 609 26.44 11.57 -20.49
N ILE A 610 25.22 12.09 -20.69
CA ILE A 610 25.01 13.44 -21.24
C ILE A 610 25.70 14.47 -20.35
N ILE A 611 25.46 14.45 -19.04
CA ILE A 611 26.07 15.42 -18.10
C ILE A 611 27.60 15.30 -18.11
N MET A 612 28.14 14.09 -18.05
CA MET A 612 29.59 13.84 -18.01
C MET A 612 30.29 14.22 -19.33
N GLY A 613 29.62 14.01 -20.46
CA GLY A 613 30.13 14.27 -21.80
C GLY A 613 29.80 15.66 -22.35
N TYR A 614 28.99 16.47 -21.67
CA TYR A 614 28.50 17.73 -22.22
C TYR A 614 29.64 18.74 -22.43
N LYS A 615 29.72 19.28 -23.66
CA LYS A 615 30.66 20.33 -24.04
C LYS A 615 29.93 21.48 -24.73
N ILE A 616 30.47 22.68 -24.56
CA ILE A 616 30.08 23.87 -25.33
C ILE A 616 31.29 24.40 -26.09
N MET A 617 31.04 24.98 -27.25
CA MET A 617 32.06 25.72 -27.98
C MET A 617 32.14 27.14 -27.41
N ASP A 618 33.29 27.53 -26.87
CA ASP A 618 33.48 28.90 -26.41
C ASP A 618 33.74 29.87 -27.57
N ALA A 619 33.79 31.18 -27.28
CA ALA A 619 34.06 32.21 -28.29
C ALA A 619 35.42 32.07 -29.01
N THR A 620 36.28 31.16 -28.55
CA THR A 620 37.59 30.84 -29.15
C THR A 620 37.59 29.51 -29.92
N ASN A 621 36.41 28.90 -30.14
CA ASN A 621 36.21 27.60 -30.77
C ASN A 621 36.85 26.42 -30.02
N ILE A 622 37.04 26.55 -28.70
CA ILE A 622 37.55 25.49 -27.84
C ILE A 622 36.36 24.79 -27.16
N LEU A 623 36.38 23.45 -27.14
CA LEU A 623 35.37 22.65 -26.44
C LEU A 623 35.65 22.69 -24.93
N VAL A 624 34.80 23.39 -24.19
CA VAL A 624 34.89 23.52 -22.73
C VAL A 624 33.75 22.73 -22.08
N SER A 625 34.02 22.18 -20.90
CA SER A 625 32.99 21.58 -20.06
C SER A 625 32.43 22.63 -19.10
N PRO A 626 31.22 23.14 -19.31
CA PRO A 626 30.67 24.16 -18.43
C PRO A 626 30.20 23.56 -17.10
N LEU A 627 29.91 22.26 -17.05
CA LEU A 627 29.43 21.58 -15.85
C LEU A 627 30.63 21.11 -15.02
N VAL A 628 30.68 21.55 -13.76
CA VAL A 628 31.74 21.19 -12.81
C VAL A 628 31.15 20.72 -11.47
N TYR A 629 30.29 21.53 -10.85
CA TYR A 629 29.72 21.24 -9.54
C TYR A 629 28.19 21.13 -9.62
N LEU A 630 27.63 19.99 -9.22
CA LEU A 630 26.21 19.87 -8.95
C LEU A 630 25.88 20.63 -7.66
N TYR A 631 24.81 21.42 -7.67
CA TYR A 631 24.32 22.13 -6.49
C TYR A 631 24.05 21.14 -5.31
N PRO A 632 24.46 21.47 -4.07
CA PRO A 632 25.05 22.74 -3.67
C PRO A 632 26.52 22.91 -4.04
N ASP A 633 27.39 21.90 -3.83
CA ASP A 633 28.84 21.98 -4.05
C ASP A 633 29.47 20.58 -4.29
N ILE A 634 28.81 19.71 -5.07
CA ILE A 634 29.21 18.32 -5.30
C ILE A 634 29.95 18.20 -6.66
N PRO A 635 31.19 17.69 -6.73
CA PRO A 635 31.86 17.43 -8.01
C PRO A 635 31.02 16.53 -8.93
N LYS A 636 30.92 16.86 -10.22
CA LYS A 636 30.10 16.07 -11.15
C LYS A 636 30.54 14.61 -11.25
N GLU A 637 31.84 14.32 -11.14
CA GLU A 637 32.38 12.96 -11.18
C GLU A 637 31.87 12.13 -10.01
N GLU A 638 31.75 12.74 -8.82
CA GLU A 638 31.23 12.09 -7.62
C GLU A 638 29.73 11.79 -7.75
N ALA A 639 28.95 12.75 -8.26
CA ALA A 639 27.51 12.59 -8.42
C ALA A 639 27.12 11.62 -9.55
N PHE A 640 27.81 11.69 -10.71
CA PHE A 640 27.38 11.02 -11.94
C PHE A 640 28.32 9.91 -12.44
N GLY A 641 29.56 9.86 -11.97
CA GLY A 641 30.57 8.89 -12.45
C GLY A 641 30.14 7.44 -12.28
N LYS A 642 29.48 7.11 -11.15
CA LYS A 642 28.94 5.77 -10.87
C LYS A 642 27.86 5.29 -11.85
N TYR A 643 27.24 6.20 -12.60
CA TYR A 643 26.17 5.89 -13.56
C TYR A 643 26.66 5.81 -15.00
N CYS A 644 27.91 6.14 -15.26
CA CYS A 644 28.51 6.00 -16.57
C CYS A 644 29.11 4.61 -16.69
N ARG A 645 28.96 3.96 -17.86
CA ARG A 645 29.62 2.67 -18.10
C ARG A 645 31.15 2.87 -18.02
N PRO A 646 31.89 1.99 -17.32
CA PRO A 646 33.34 1.96 -17.43
C PRO A 646 33.71 1.83 -18.90
N GLU A 647 34.67 2.62 -19.36
CA GLU A 647 35.23 2.38 -20.69
C GLU A 647 35.68 0.91 -20.73
N ALA A 648 35.08 0.12 -21.61
CA ALA A 648 35.63 -1.19 -21.94
C ALA A 648 37.10 -0.93 -22.25
N GLN A 649 37.99 -1.44 -21.41
CA GLN A 649 39.42 -1.44 -21.67
C GLN A 649 39.60 -1.93 -23.11
N PRO A 650 40.47 -1.30 -23.91
CA PRO A 650 40.73 -1.82 -25.24
C PRO A 650 41.14 -3.29 -25.05
N ASP A 651 40.34 -4.20 -25.60
CA ASP A 651 40.72 -5.61 -25.68
C ASP A 651 42.10 -5.62 -26.33
N THR A 652 43.14 -5.91 -25.54
CA THR A 652 44.43 -6.34 -26.05
C THR A 652 44.27 -7.75 -26.61
N GLU A 653 43.42 -7.89 -27.62
CA GLU A 653 43.49 -9.02 -28.53
C GLU A 653 44.59 -8.68 -29.54
N PHE A 654 45.68 -9.43 -29.46
CA PHE A 654 46.70 -9.48 -30.49
C PHE A 654 46.03 -9.71 -31.86
N PRO A 655 46.35 -8.92 -32.90
CA PRO A 655 45.69 -9.07 -34.18
C PRO A 655 46.09 -10.40 -34.83
N ASP A 656 45.10 -11.26 -35.04
CA ASP A 656 45.20 -12.42 -35.92
C ASP A 656 45.42 -11.91 -37.37
N PRO A 657 46.51 -12.28 -38.07
CA PRO A 657 46.87 -11.71 -39.36
C PRO A 657 46.02 -12.29 -40.50
N GLY A 658 44.71 -12.04 -40.49
CA GLY A 658 43.81 -12.63 -41.49
C GLY A 658 42.41 -12.04 -41.69
N LEU A 659 41.93 -11.10 -40.87
CA LEU A 659 40.54 -10.61 -40.99
C LEU A 659 40.43 -9.07 -40.98
N ILE A 660 40.07 -8.57 -42.16
CA ILE A 660 39.34 -7.35 -42.52
C ILE A 660 38.97 -6.39 -41.36
N GLN A 661 39.60 -5.20 -41.40
CA GLN A 661 39.31 -3.91 -40.75
C GLN A 661 38.39 -3.89 -39.50
N PRO A 662 38.88 -3.44 -38.32
CA PRO A 662 38.00 -3.15 -37.20
C PRO A 662 37.11 -1.95 -37.53
N TYR A 663 35.79 -2.13 -37.45
CA TYR A 663 34.84 -1.01 -37.56
C TYR A 663 35.19 0.06 -36.52
N LEU A 664 35.27 1.33 -36.95
CA LEU A 664 35.50 2.46 -36.05
C LEU A 664 34.42 2.49 -34.97
N LYS A 665 34.83 2.33 -33.71
CA LYS A 665 33.94 2.44 -32.56
C LYS A 665 33.50 3.89 -32.42
N THR A 666 32.28 4.21 -32.87
CA THR A 666 31.71 5.56 -32.78
C THR A 666 31.00 5.75 -31.45
N LYS A 667 31.28 6.86 -30.75
CA LYS A 667 30.47 7.36 -29.61
C LYS A 667 29.88 8.72 -29.98
N PHE A 668 28.59 8.91 -29.75
CA PHE A 668 27.97 10.21 -29.86
C PHE A 668 28.37 11.08 -28.65
N ILE A 669 28.56 12.38 -28.86
CA ILE A 669 28.82 13.37 -27.81
C ILE A 669 27.84 14.53 -28.03
N CYS A 670 27.14 14.95 -26.97
CA CYS A 670 26.29 16.13 -27.03
C CYS A 670 27.15 17.40 -26.96
N VAL A 671 27.19 18.16 -28.05
CA VAL A 671 27.86 19.46 -28.15
C VAL A 671 26.82 20.49 -28.55
N THR A 672 26.70 21.57 -27.75
CA THR A 672 25.93 22.75 -28.17
C THR A 672 26.87 23.64 -28.99
N PRO A 673 26.57 23.88 -30.28
CA PRO A 673 27.42 24.65 -31.18
C PRO A 673 27.47 26.13 -30.84
#